data_AF-A0A925HYE5-F1
#
_entry.id   AF-A0A925HYE5-F1
#
_cell.length_a   1.000
_cell.length_b   1.000
_cell.length_c   1.000
_cell.angle_alpha   90.00
_cell.angle_beta   90.00
_cell.angle_gamma   90.00
#
_symmetry.space_group_name_H-M   'P 1'
#
loop_
_entity.id
_entity.type
_entity.pdbx_description
1 polymer ?
#
loop_
_entity_poly.entity_id
_entity_poly.type
_entity_poly.pdbx_seq_one_letter_code
_entity_poly.pdbx_strand_id
1 'polypeptide(L)'
;MKARRSPWAAWSTLLVFGFVAWVAIPAVAQQIAPKIGGTDSDNVITIFMPAPRALRQQLSRAQTAITEERYADAVEALGGILNGEAAGPELKSNQGEFADDFFLPSANPGETQTSLKTQALQMLGSMPEKGRRLYELNYGAEARVMLDASLADGNIPQLTEVGRRYFHTKAGYEAAILLGRLNLDQGRPLAAALAFKRVADAPTAAPQYDPELSILLATSWQFAGQSDKAKETLVSLRQRNPGAKIAVGNKPVVLFDRDVDALDWLTKLVGSGGKARNADALQWVMFRGNETRTASTSSSLPLLTPRWTVPAVDDPQDAVKLRQLAKNPADKVIIPALQPLVVKDYVIYRTADRVMGASLQDQGKRIWYFPWDESAYDKATRNNTAQPRSPLNSTRDQQLDVRIWQDHPYGEMSSDGNQVFLIDEIGFPAVSNNTQMQRMIIGGRGRMFDNPFTQQTFNKLAAIDLNRQGALNWKVGGESGEDDPNLAGAFFLGPPLPMAGQLFVLAEFNGEIRLLCLNAKTGMLEWKQSLAMMPEGRTIMFDSVRRLAGATPSFAEGVLVCPTSGEGVAAVDLATRTLRWGYQYTRLDAGIFQRFNRGFQMPVATDPEKTSHWIDGSVTIAGGSVLLTPIESMDLHCLDLLTGKAKWPPLPCAEMLYIGCVHDGKAILVGKKQVKAINLADGKEAWAAPVDLDGDAPSGRGYYSEHFYYLPTSSSQLFKIDLDKGSIAAQVKTGSPLGNLVCYKDELVSQTPEGISSYYLTEPLRKRTEALLAKNANDPWALARRGEILLQDGKQEEALQTLRRALVLAPEDAETKAMLARAMLSLLRADFAAHQALTLEAEPLLADQPVLRREFYRLRAQAMEKAGSPLEAFAAYIALRDQPGEAGAELEELSREHSARRERWISARLAALFAKADPEVKPQLAEQVQARLTKAKSASGPAALADFVDFFRFHPLAVEGQLDLAQRYLEGGKSLEAELAIGESSTHSEPVIAARAHALLAAAYEAAGRMELARERYEILA
;
A
#
# COMPACT_ATOMS: atom_id res chain seq x y z
N MET A 1 -23.26 27.68 65.54
CA MET A 1 -22.60 28.74 66.34
C MET A 1 -21.13 28.35 66.49
N LYS A 2 -20.25 29.30 66.14
CA LYS A 2 -18.76 29.40 66.25
C LYS A 2 -18.02 28.16 66.81
N ALA A 3 -16.98 27.62 66.16
CA ALA A 3 -15.81 28.38 65.72
C ALA A 3 -15.18 27.84 64.41
N ARG A 4 -14.55 28.80 63.72
CA ARG A 4 -14.02 28.82 62.36
C ARG A 4 -12.49 28.93 62.46
N ARG A 5 -11.76 28.26 61.56
CA ARG A 5 -10.63 28.78 60.73
C ARG A 5 -9.52 27.74 60.51
N SER A 6 -9.38 27.33 59.24
CA SER A 6 -8.11 27.09 58.54
C SER A 6 -7.35 28.43 58.34
N PRO A 7 -6.20 28.58 57.63
CA PRO A 7 -5.48 27.63 56.75
C PRO A 7 -3.93 27.78 56.60
N TRP A 8 -3.32 26.90 55.77
CA TRP A 8 -2.29 27.14 54.72
C TRP A 8 -0.75 27.05 54.96
N ALA A 9 -0.12 26.50 53.89
CA ALA A 9 1.28 26.58 53.42
C ALA A 9 2.34 25.75 54.18
N ALA A 10 3.37 25.11 53.60
CA ALA A 10 3.84 24.91 52.22
C ALA A 10 5.04 23.92 52.27
N TRP A 11 5.19 23.10 51.22
CA TRP A 11 6.41 22.67 50.52
C TRP A 11 7.68 22.18 51.27
N SER A 12 7.99 20.90 51.01
CA SER A 12 9.27 20.30 50.54
C SER A 12 10.56 20.32 51.36
N THR A 13 11.05 19.12 51.70
CA THR A 13 12.45 18.69 51.97
C THR A 13 12.44 17.16 52.14
N LEU A 14 13.41 16.30 51.80
CA LEU A 14 14.65 16.28 51.02
C LEU A 14 15.12 14.80 51.05
N LEU A 15 15.60 14.28 49.92
CA LEU A 15 16.54 13.17 49.65
C LEU A 15 16.79 11.98 50.66
N VAL A 16 16.59 10.77 50.10
CA VAL A 16 17.53 9.60 49.96
C VAL A 16 17.89 8.69 51.15
N PHE A 17 17.66 7.38 50.89
CA PHE A 17 18.40 6.12 51.21
C PHE A 17 17.38 5.05 51.68
N GLY A 18 17.35 3.79 51.23
CA GLY A 18 18.18 2.99 50.35
C GLY A 18 17.46 1.65 50.10
N PHE A 19 17.85 0.96 49.02
CA PHE A 19 17.35 -0.33 48.55
C PHE A 19 17.51 -1.49 49.57
N VAL A 20 16.60 -2.48 49.55
CA VAL A 20 16.84 -3.95 49.44
C VAL A 20 15.55 -4.79 49.64
N ALA A 21 15.32 -5.69 48.67
CA ALA A 21 14.56 -6.98 48.62
C ALA A 21 13.05 -7.04 48.99
N TRP A 22 12.09 -7.34 48.09
CA TRP A 22 11.72 -8.54 47.26
C TRP A 22 10.94 -9.67 47.97
N VAL A 23 9.88 -10.15 47.27
CA VAL A 23 9.00 -11.35 47.47
C VAL A 23 7.76 -11.10 48.37
N ALA A 24 6.47 -11.39 48.06
CA ALA A 24 5.79 -12.17 47.01
C ALA A 24 4.27 -11.81 46.87
N ILE A 25 3.78 -11.92 45.62
CA ILE A 25 2.47 -12.40 45.09
C ILE A 25 1.16 -11.63 45.37
N PRO A 26 0.39 -11.26 44.32
CA PRO A 26 -0.98 -10.76 44.40
C PRO A 26 -2.03 -11.88 44.22
N ALA A 27 -3.17 -11.76 44.90
CA ALA A 27 -4.39 -12.48 44.55
C ALA A 27 -5.59 -11.58 44.87
N VAL A 28 -6.40 -11.28 43.86
CA VAL A 28 -7.88 -11.44 43.82
C VAL A 28 -8.35 -10.90 42.46
N ALA A 29 -8.64 -11.82 41.54
CA ALA A 29 -9.62 -11.64 40.47
C ALA A 29 -10.03 -13.03 39.98
N GLN A 30 -11.12 -13.56 40.53
CA GLN A 30 -11.76 -14.78 40.03
C GLN A 30 -13.29 -14.64 40.18
N GLN A 31 -13.98 -15.29 39.25
CA GLN A 31 -15.43 -15.40 39.05
C GLN A 31 -15.95 -14.27 38.15
N ILE A 32 -16.25 -14.54 36.87
CA ILE A 32 -17.24 -15.51 36.39
C ILE A 32 -16.72 -16.22 35.11
N ALA A 33 -16.65 -17.55 35.11
CA ALA A 33 -16.44 -18.39 33.93
C ALA A 33 -17.61 -19.38 33.80
N PRO A 34 -18.20 -19.61 32.61
CA PRO A 34 -19.18 -20.67 32.42
C PRO A 34 -18.47 -22.03 32.44
N LYS A 35 -19.00 -22.97 33.22
CA LYS A 35 -18.56 -24.36 33.25
C LYS A 35 -18.92 -25.04 31.92
N ILE A 36 -17.92 -25.36 31.11
CA ILE A 36 -18.02 -26.39 30.07
C ILE A 36 -17.45 -27.66 30.68
N GLY A 37 -18.30 -28.67 30.83
CA GLY A 37 -17.91 -30.01 31.27
C GLY A 37 -17.46 -30.86 30.07
N GLY A 38 -16.51 -31.76 30.31
CA GLY A 38 -16.06 -32.79 29.37
C GLY A 38 -14.57 -32.65 29.02
N THR A 39 -13.74 -33.44 29.68
CA THR A 39 -12.33 -33.64 29.37
C THR A 39 -12.18 -34.48 28.10
N ASP A 40 -11.96 -33.83 26.96
CA ASP A 40 -11.25 -34.38 25.80
C ASP A 40 -10.12 -33.41 25.48
N SER A 41 -8.88 -33.84 25.70
CA SER A 41 -7.66 -33.07 25.47
C SER A 41 -7.25 -32.98 23.98
N ASP A 42 -8.15 -33.28 23.05
CA ASP A 42 -7.88 -33.38 21.60
C ASP A 42 -8.37 -32.17 20.77
N ASN A 43 -9.06 -31.18 21.37
CA ASN A 43 -9.63 -30.05 20.63
C ASN A 43 -8.82 -28.76 20.73
N VAL A 44 -7.55 -28.78 20.29
CA VAL A 44 -6.92 -27.55 19.82
C VAL A 44 -7.39 -27.34 18.38
N ILE A 45 -8.32 -26.39 18.17
CA ILE A 45 -8.82 -26.05 16.83
C ILE A 45 -7.70 -25.30 16.11
N THR A 46 -6.88 -26.05 15.37
CA THR A 46 -5.85 -25.49 14.49
C THR A 46 -6.35 -25.44 13.05
N ILE A 47 -6.01 -24.37 12.33
CA ILE A 47 -6.28 -24.26 10.89
C ILE A 47 -5.34 -25.13 10.05
N PHE A 48 -4.22 -25.57 10.64
CA PHE A 48 -3.23 -26.38 9.96
C PHE A 48 -3.74 -27.81 9.85
N MET A 49 -3.76 -28.36 8.63
CA MET A 49 -4.27 -29.72 8.45
C MET A 49 -3.32 -30.75 9.07
N PRO A 50 -3.83 -31.62 9.95
CA PRO A 50 -3.02 -32.71 10.47
C PRO A 50 -2.75 -33.74 9.39
N ALA A 51 -1.63 -34.44 9.50
CA ALA A 51 -1.31 -35.55 8.60
C ALA A 51 -2.46 -36.59 8.54
N PRO A 52 -2.87 -37.03 7.33
CA PRO A 52 -3.85 -38.10 7.16
C PRO A 52 -3.52 -39.33 8.01
N ARG A 53 -4.56 -39.99 8.55
CA ARG A 53 -4.40 -41.13 9.46
C ARG A 53 -3.53 -42.24 8.85
N ALA A 54 -3.67 -42.52 7.56
CA ALA A 54 -2.88 -43.52 6.84
C ALA A 54 -1.37 -43.22 6.88
N LEU A 55 -0.99 -41.96 6.62
CA LEU A 55 0.40 -41.51 6.66
C LEU A 55 0.96 -41.53 8.10
N ARG A 56 0.17 -41.12 9.09
CA ARG A 56 0.56 -41.24 10.51
C ARG A 56 0.78 -42.70 10.93
N GLN A 57 -0.07 -43.61 10.47
CA GLN A 57 0.09 -45.04 10.73
C GLN A 57 1.35 -45.61 10.08
N GLN A 58 1.69 -45.19 8.87
CA GLN A 58 2.96 -45.61 8.25
C GLN A 58 4.18 -45.07 8.99
N LEU A 59 4.17 -43.82 9.43
CA LEU A 59 5.26 -43.28 10.26
C LEU A 59 5.41 -44.07 11.57
N SER A 60 4.29 -44.40 12.22
CA SER A 60 4.28 -45.24 13.42
C SER A 60 4.80 -46.65 13.13
N ARG A 61 4.42 -47.27 12.01
CA ARG A 61 4.95 -48.58 11.58
C ARG A 61 6.45 -48.53 11.34
N ALA A 62 6.95 -47.47 10.69
CA ALA A 62 8.39 -47.28 10.50
C ALA A 62 9.11 -47.18 11.85
N GLN A 63 8.57 -46.42 12.80
CA GLN A 63 9.14 -46.31 14.14
C GLN A 63 9.18 -47.66 14.86
N THR A 64 8.11 -48.46 14.81
CA THR A 64 8.07 -49.81 15.38
C THR A 64 9.08 -50.73 14.69
N ALA A 65 9.15 -50.69 13.36
CA ALA A 65 10.09 -51.49 12.59
C ALA A 65 11.56 -51.14 12.90
N ILE A 66 11.88 -49.86 13.13
CA ILE A 66 13.22 -49.44 13.59
C ILE A 66 13.54 -50.06 14.96
N THR A 67 12.60 -49.99 15.91
CA THR A 67 12.79 -50.54 17.27
C THR A 67 12.92 -52.06 17.27
N GLU A 68 12.22 -52.75 16.37
CA GLU A 68 12.28 -54.22 16.19
C GLU A 68 13.41 -54.68 15.26
N GLU A 69 14.30 -53.77 14.83
CA GLU A 69 15.38 -54.02 13.86
C GLU A 69 14.94 -54.55 12.49
N ARG A 70 13.66 -54.39 12.12
CA ARG A 70 13.10 -54.70 10.79
C ARG A 70 13.34 -53.55 9.81
N TYR A 71 14.61 -53.30 9.51
CA TYR A 71 15.02 -52.11 8.75
C TYR A 71 14.51 -52.05 7.30
N ALA A 72 14.27 -53.18 6.65
CA ALA A 72 13.70 -53.18 5.29
C ALA A 72 12.29 -52.57 5.27
N ASP A 73 11.44 -52.99 6.20
CA ASP A 73 10.07 -52.47 6.35
C ASP A 73 10.07 -50.98 6.74
N ALA A 74 11.03 -50.56 7.57
CA ALA A 74 11.21 -49.15 7.91
C ALA A 74 11.61 -48.30 6.69
N VAL A 75 12.54 -48.80 5.87
CA VAL A 75 13.02 -48.13 4.65
C VAL A 75 11.90 -48.02 3.61
N GLU A 76 11.09 -49.06 3.44
CA GLU A 76 9.92 -49.04 2.54
C GLU A 76 8.88 -48.02 3.02
N ALA A 77 8.52 -48.05 4.30
CA ALA A 77 7.53 -47.11 4.85
C ALA A 77 8.00 -45.65 4.80
N LEU A 78 9.25 -45.36 5.17
CA LEU A 78 9.79 -44.00 5.14
C LEU A 78 10.02 -43.50 3.70
N GLY A 79 10.54 -44.35 2.82
CA GLY A 79 10.69 -44.03 1.40
C GLY A 79 9.34 -43.74 0.74
N GLY A 80 8.31 -44.52 1.05
CA GLY A 80 6.95 -44.29 0.57
C GLY A 80 6.37 -42.93 0.99
N ILE A 81 6.66 -42.47 2.21
CA ILE A 81 6.28 -41.13 2.69
C ILE A 81 7.02 -40.02 1.94
N LEU A 82 8.33 -40.17 1.72
CA LEU A 82 9.18 -39.15 1.10
C LEU A 82 8.95 -39.01 -0.42
N ASN A 83 8.72 -40.14 -1.09
CA ASN A 83 8.50 -40.22 -2.54
C ASN A 83 7.02 -40.10 -2.93
N GLY A 84 6.09 -40.12 -1.97
CA GLY A 84 4.65 -40.02 -2.25
C GLY A 84 4.01 -41.30 -2.81
N GLU A 85 4.73 -42.42 -2.79
CA GLU A 85 4.23 -43.74 -3.20
C GLU A 85 3.15 -44.26 -2.23
N ALA A 86 3.22 -43.83 -0.97
CA ALA A 86 2.33 -44.19 0.11
C ALA A 86 0.95 -43.50 0.09
N ALA A 87 0.80 -42.43 -0.69
CA ALA A 87 -0.44 -41.66 -0.75
C ALA A 87 -1.54 -42.46 -1.47
N GLY A 88 -2.76 -42.49 -0.93
CA GLY A 88 -3.93 -43.06 -1.63
C GLY A 88 -4.22 -42.30 -2.94
N PRO A 89 -5.03 -42.86 -3.86
CA PRO A 89 -5.35 -42.21 -5.16
C PRO A 89 -5.86 -40.77 -5.01
N GLU A 90 -6.57 -40.49 -3.92
CA GLU A 90 -7.14 -39.17 -3.59
C GLU A 90 -6.09 -38.13 -3.16
N LEU A 91 -4.90 -38.57 -2.75
CA LEU A 91 -3.77 -37.74 -2.32
C LEU A 91 -2.67 -37.67 -3.39
N LYS A 92 -2.85 -38.35 -4.53
CA LYS A 92 -1.97 -38.24 -5.71
C LYS A 92 -2.52 -37.15 -6.61
N SER A 93 -1.68 -36.21 -7.02
CA SER A 93 -2.04 -35.23 -8.04
C SER A 93 -2.34 -35.93 -9.38
N ASN A 94 -3.24 -35.36 -10.20
CA ASN A 94 -3.67 -35.90 -11.50
C ASN A 94 -2.55 -36.07 -12.54
N GLN A 95 -1.30 -35.69 -12.22
CA GLN A 95 -0.13 -35.86 -13.09
C GLN A 95 0.91 -36.88 -12.58
N GLY A 96 0.65 -37.57 -11.46
CA GLY A 96 1.64 -38.48 -10.88
C GLY A 96 2.79 -37.74 -10.21
N GLU A 97 3.07 -38.11 -8.97
CA GLU A 97 4.18 -37.62 -8.12
C GLU A 97 4.19 -36.13 -7.73
N PHE A 98 3.27 -35.68 -6.87
CA PHE A 98 3.58 -34.71 -5.80
C PHE A 98 2.66 -34.96 -4.59
N ALA A 99 3.18 -35.59 -3.52
CA ALA A 99 2.44 -35.75 -2.26
C ALA A 99 2.64 -34.52 -1.36
N ASP A 100 1.56 -33.97 -0.82
CA ASP A 100 1.59 -32.89 0.18
C ASP A 100 2.39 -33.33 1.42
N ASP A 101 3.13 -32.40 2.03
CA ASP A 101 3.64 -32.54 3.40
C ASP A 101 2.56 -32.07 4.40
N PHE A 102 2.62 -32.53 5.65
CA PHE A 102 1.63 -32.19 6.66
C PHE A 102 2.28 -31.92 8.00
N PHE A 103 1.71 -31.03 8.79
CA PHE A 103 2.12 -30.86 10.17
C PHE A 103 1.72 -32.10 11.00
N LEU A 104 2.61 -32.48 11.91
CA LEU A 104 2.30 -33.44 12.96
C LEU A 104 1.63 -32.69 14.12
N PRO A 105 0.60 -33.28 14.77
CA PRO A 105 -0.04 -32.66 15.92
C PRO A 105 0.97 -32.33 17.02
N SER A 106 0.96 -31.09 17.51
CA SER A 106 1.71 -30.72 18.72
C SER A 106 0.85 -30.99 19.96
N ALA A 107 1.47 -31.45 21.05
CA ALA A 107 0.81 -31.66 22.33
C ALA A 107 0.41 -30.33 23.01
N ASN A 108 1.03 -29.21 22.63
CA ASN A 108 0.82 -27.90 23.24
C ASN A 108 0.30 -26.87 22.21
N PRO A 109 -0.82 -26.17 22.51
CA PRO A 109 -1.27 -25.02 21.73
C PRO A 109 -0.20 -23.91 21.72
N GLY A 110 0.13 -23.36 20.54
CA GLY A 110 1.07 -22.24 20.37
C GLY A 110 2.54 -22.64 20.19
N GLU A 111 2.88 -23.93 20.23
CA GLU A 111 4.21 -24.42 19.86
C GLU A 111 4.33 -24.66 18.35
N THR A 112 5.53 -24.37 17.82
CA THR A 112 5.91 -24.67 16.43
C THR A 112 5.69 -26.15 16.09
N GLN A 113 4.89 -26.42 15.07
CA GLN A 113 4.66 -27.78 14.56
C GLN A 113 5.77 -28.21 13.58
N THR A 114 6.25 -29.45 13.68
CA THR A 114 7.16 -30.08 12.71
C THR A 114 6.37 -30.87 11.66
N SER A 115 6.96 -31.10 10.50
CA SER A 115 6.28 -31.83 9.42
C SER A 115 6.55 -33.33 9.41
N LEU A 116 5.63 -34.07 8.80
CA LEU A 116 5.69 -35.51 8.58
C LEU A 116 6.97 -35.89 7.81
N LYS A 117 7.27 -35.23 6.70
CA LYS A 117 8.47 -35.54 5.90
C LYS A 117 9.76 -35.18 6.64
N THR A 118 9.77 -34.11 7.42
CA THR A 118 10.91 -33.75 8.27
C THR A 118 11.17 -34.85 9.31
N GLN A 119 10.13 -35.35 9.96
CA GLN A 119 10.24 -36.45 10.92
C GLN A 119 10.71 -37.74 10.25
N ALA A 120 10.22 -38.06 9.04
CA ALA A 120 10.63 -39.22 8.28
C ALA A 120 12.12 -39.17 7.90
N LEU A 121 12.62 -38.01 7.45
CA LEU A 121 14.04 -37.80 7.18
C LEU A 121 14.89 -38.00 8.46
N GLN A 122 14.47 -37.43 9.59
CA GLN A 122 15.18 -37.60 10.86
C GLN A 122 15.26 -39.07 11.31
N MET A 123 14.15 -39.80 11.21
CA MET A 123 14.14 -41.25 11.50
C MET A 123 15.12 -41.99 10.59
N LEU A 124 15.11 -41.69 9.29
CA LEU A 124 15.97 -42.35 8.32
C LEU A 124 17.46 -42.07 8.55
N GLY A 125 17.81 -40.81 8.85
CA GLY A 125 19.19 -40.39 9.14
C GLY A 125 19.74 -40.94 10.46
N SER A 126 18.87 -41.16 11.46
CA SER A 126 19.23 -41.70 12.78
C SER A 126 19.25 -43.23 12.84
N MET A 127 18.82 -43.92 11.77
CA MET A 127 18.88 -45.39 11.73
C MET A 127 20.31 -45.92 11.88
N PRO A 128 20.48 -47.11 12.47
CA PRO A 128 21.75 -47.83 12.46
C PRO A 128 22.30 -48.04 11.04
N GLU A 129 23.60 -48.30 10.94
CA GLU A 129 24.29 -48.47 9.65
C GLU A 129 23.62 -49.50 8.73
N LYS A 130 23.13 -50.62 9.28
CA LYS A 130 22.41 -51.65 8.52
C LYS A 130 21.19 -51.07 7.79
N GLY A 131 20.36 -50.27 8.47
CA GLY A 131 19.18 -49.66 7.86
C GLY A 131 19.53 -48.59 6.81
N ARG A 132 20.55 -47.76 7.07
CA ARG A 132 21.00 -46.77 6.09
C ARG A 132 21.59 -47.38 4.82
N ARG A 133 22.32 -48.49 4.95
CA ARG A 133 22.82 -49.26 3.78
C ARG A 133 21.69 -49.86 2.94
N LEU A 134 20.59 -50.29 3.57
CA LEU A 134 19.40 -50.76 2.84
C LEU A 134 18.73 -49.62 2.07
N TYR A 135 18.65 -48.42 2.65
CA TYR A 135 18.13 -47.25 1.93
C TYR A 135 19.00 -46.91 0.70
N GLU A 136 20.33 -46.89 0.86
CA GLU A 136 21.27 -46.69 -0.25
C GLU A 136 21.11 -47.80 -1.32
N LEU A 137 20.90 -49.05 -0.92
CA LEU A 137 20.69 -50.16 -1.86
C LEU A 137 19.40 -50.01 -2.67
N ASN A 138 18.31 -49.57 -2.01
CA ASN A 138 17.00 -49.45 -2.65
C ASN A 138 16.91 -48.22 -3.58
N TYR A 139 17.51 -47.09 -3.19
CA TYR A 139 17.29 -45.81 -3.87
C TYR A 139 18.56 -45.18 -4.47
N GLY A 140 19.76 -45.63 -4.10
CA GLY A 140 21.02 -44.97 -4.48
C GLY A 140 21.32 -44.99 -5.98
N ALA A 141 20.96 -46.08 -6.67
CA ALA A 141 21.19 -46.20 -8.12
C ALA A 141 20.34 -45.19 -8.91
N GLU A 142 19.04 -45.10 -8.59
CA GLU A 142 18.13 -44.13 -9.21
C GLU A 142 18.56 -42.69 -8.90
N ALA A 143 18.88 -42.40 -7.64
CA ALA A 143 19.36 -41.09 -7.20
C ALA A 143 20.62 -40.66 -7.95
N ARG A 144 21.55 -41.59 -8.22
CA ARG A 144 22.78 -41.31 -8.96
C ARG A 144 22.51 -40.98 -10.42
N VAL A 145 21.68 -41.77 -11.10
CA VAL A 145 21.28 -41.51 -12.49
C VAL A 145 20.63 -40.13 -12.62
N MET A 146 19.73 -39.79 -11.69
CA MET A 146 19.05 -38.50 -11.69
C MET A 146 20.02 -37.34 -11.42
N LEU A 147 20.99 -37.52 -10.51
CA LEU A 147 22.03 -36.52 -10.25
C LEU A 147 22.90 -36.29 -11.49
N ASP A 148 23.44 -37.35 -12.09
CA ASP A 148 24.34 -37.23 -13.23
C ASP A 148 23.62 -36.56 -14.43
N ALA A 149 22.34 -36.88 -14.66
CA ALA A 149 21.52 -36.20 -15.67
C ALA A 149 21.33 -34.71 -15.35
N SER A 150 21.00 -34.36 -14.09
CA SER A 150 20.82 -32.96 -13.69
C SER A 150 22.09 -32.12 -13.86
N LEU A 151 23.27 -32.70 -13.63
CA LEU A 151 24.56 -32.03 -13.79
C LEU A 151 24.94 -31.85 -15.27
N ALA A 152 24.65 -32.85 -16.10
CA ALA A 152 24.90 -32.77 -17.54
C ALA A 152 24.06 -31.65 -18.21
N ASP A 153 22.80 -31.51 -17.80
CA ASP A 153 21.86 -30.55 -18.38
C ASP A 153 21.85 -29.19 -17.67
N GLY A 154 22.53 -29.06 -16.53
CA GLY A 154 22.45 -27.87 -15.67
C GLY A 154 21.05 -27.65 -15.07
N ASN A 155 20.27 -28.73 -14.88
CA ASN A 155 18.88 -28.68 -14.45
C ASN A 155 18.77 -28.57 -12.92
N ILE A 156 18.78 -27.34 -12.41
CA ILE A 156 18.68 -27.04 -10.97
C ILE A 156 17.39 -27.58 -10.32
N PRO A 157 16.20 -27.49 -10.95
CA PRO A 157 14.99 -28.15 -10.43
C PRO A 157 15.17 -29.65 -10.21
N GLN A 158 15.80 -30.36 -11.15
CA GLN A 158 16.06 -31.79 -11.02
C GLN A 158 17.11 -32.09 -9.95
N LEU A 159 18.16 -31.27 -9.84
CA LEU A 159 19.15 -31.36 -8.76
C LEU A 159 18.50 -31.21 -7.37
N THR A 160 17.55 -30.27 -7.26
CA THR A 160 16.75 -30.05 -6.04
C THR A 160 15.94 -31.29 -5.70
N GLU A 161 15.39 -31.96 -6.71
CA GLU A 161 14.60 -33.17 -6.53
C GLU A 161 15.44 -34.34 -5.99
N VAL A 162 16.69 -34.49 -6.46
CA VAL A 162 17.63 -35.48 -5.91
C VAL A 162 17.90 -35.23 -4.42
N GLY A 163 18.22 -33.98 -4.06
CA GLY A 163 18.49 -33.58 -2.68
C GLY A 163 17.25 -33.64 -1.76
N ARG A 164 16.05 -33.72 -2.35
CA ARG A 164 14.77 -33.83 -1.65
C ARG A 164 14.33 -35.28 -1.44
N ARG A 165 14.18 -36.05 -2.52
CA ARG A 165 13.65 -37.43 -2.50
C ARG A 165 14.64 -38.43 -1.91
N TYR A 166 15.92 -38.25 -2.26
CA TYR A 166 16.96 -39.24 -2.00
C TYR A 166 18.03 -38.73 -1.05
N PHE A 167 17.68 -37.78 -0.17
CA PHE A 167 18.64 -37.01 0.62
C PHE A 167 19.70 -37.86 1.34
N HIS A 168 19.30 -38.99 1.94
CA HIS A 168 20.20 -39.85 2.71
C HIS A 168 21.01 -40.85 1.89
N THR A 169 20.93 -40.78 0.56
CA THR A 169 21.84 -41.50 -0.35
C THR A 169 23.13 -40.71 -0.58
N LYS A 170 24.17 -41.34 -1.12
CA LYS A 170 25.40 -40.62 -1.51
C LYS A 170 25.13 -39.48 -2.49
N ALA A 171 24.31 -39.74 -3.51
CA ALA A 171 23.90 -38.75 -4.50
C ALA A 171 23.07 -37.61 -3.88
N GLY A 172 22.22 -37.92 -2.89
CA GLY A 172 21.44 -36.92 -2.15
C GLY A 172 22.31 -35.95 -1.34
N TYR A 173 23.35 -36.45 -0.66
CA TYR A 173 24.30 -35.59 0.05
C TYR A 173 25.10 -34.71 -0.90
N GLU A 174 25.57 -35.27 -2.03
CA GLU A 174 26.29 -34.51 -3.06
C GLU A 174 25.40 -33.40 -3.64
N ALA A 175 24.15 -33.71 -3.98
CA ALA A 175 23.18 -32.74 -4.44
C ALA A 175 22.96 -31.60 -3.43
N ALA A 176 22.81 -31.92 -2.13
CA ALA A 176 22.65 -30.92 -1.09
C ALA A 176 23.87 -30.01 -0.93
N ILE A 177 25.10 -30.54 -1.04
CA ILE A 177 26.32 -29.73 -1.03
C ILE A 177 26.38 -28.80 -2.24
N LEU A 178 26.06 -29.30 -3.43
CA LEU A 178 26.04 -28.49 -4.66
C LEU A 178 25.01 -27.37 -4.59
N LEU A 179 23.81 -27.66 -4.08
CA LEU A 179 22.78 -26.65 -3.81
C LEU A 179 23.26 -25.63 -2.77
N GLY A 180 23.98 -26.07 -1.73
CA GLY A 180 24.57 -25.18 -0.73
C GLY A 180 25.57 -24.20 -1.35
N ARG A 181 26.47 -24.70 -2.22
CA ARG A 181 27.43 -23.86 -2.96
C ARG A 181 26.71 -22.87 -3.88
N LEU A 182 25.75 -23.34 -4.66
CA LEU A 182 24.95 -22.49 -5.54
C LEU A 182 24.25 -21.35 -4.77
N ASN A 183 23.67 -21.65 -3.61
CA ASN A 183 23.05 -20.63 -2.76
C ASN A 183 24.09 -19.62 -2.24
N LEU A 184 25.27 -20.08 -1.84
CA LEU A 184 26.33 -19.19 -1.36
C LEU A 184 26.84 -18.28 -2.49
N ASP A 185 27.01 -18.80 -3.69
CA ASP A 185 27.42 -18.06 -4.89
C ASP A 185 26.37 -17.02 -5.31
N GLN A 186 25.09 -17.29 -5.05
CA GLN A 186 23.97 -16.37 -5.26
C GLN A 186 23.79 -15.34 -4.12
N GLY A 187 24.68 -15.33 -3.11
CA GLY A 187 24.59 -14.41 -1.98
C GLY A 187 23.46 -14.74 -1.00
N ARG A 188 23.08 -16.02 -0.87
CA ARG A 188 22.05 -16.53 0.07
C ARG A 188 22.73 -17.38 1.17
N PRO A 189 23.51 -16.76 2.06
CA PRO A 189 24.37 -17.49 2.99
C PRO A 189 23.60 -18.32 4.01
N LEU A 190 22.41 -17.91 4.44
CA LEU A 190 21.62 -18.73 5.36
C LEU A 190 20.98 -19.92 4.65
N ALA A 191 20.52 -19.76 3.40
CA ALA A 191 20.09 -20.89 2.58
C ALA A 191 21.22 -21.93 2.39
N ALA A 192 22.43 -21.44 2.07
CA ALA A 192 23.62 -22.26 1.95
C ALA A 192 23.94 -22.99 3.26
N ALA A 193 23.92 -22.27 4.38
CA ALA A 193 24.16 -22.84 5.70
C ALA A 193 23.16 -23.97 6.01
N LEU A 194 21.88 -23.80 5.69
CA LEU A 194 20.87 -24.84 5.90
C LEU A 194 21.11 -26.08 5.04
N ALA A 195 21.50 -25.91 3.77
CA ALA A 195 21.83 -27.03 2.90
C ALA A 195 23.07 -27.80 3.41
N PHE A 196 24.14 -27.10 3.79
CA PHE A 196 25.33 -27.72 4.37
C PHE A 196 25.04 -28.35 5.74
N LYS A 197 24.23 -27.69 6.58
CA LYS A 197 23.86 -28.19 7.91
C LYS A 197 23.15 -29.52 7.82
N ARG A 198 22.25 -29.72 6.85
CA ARG A 198 21.56 -31.01 6.65
C ARG A 198 22.57 -32.15 6.48
N VAL A 199 23.64 -31.93 5.72
CA VAL A 199 24.70 -32.93 5.51
C VAL A 199 25.61 -33.06 6.73
N ALA A 200 25.92 -31.94 7.40
CA ALA A 200 26.75 -31.93 8.61
C ALA A 200 26.07 -32.62 9.80
N ASP A 201 24.74 -32.54 9.90
CA ASP A 201 23.94 -33.22 10.91
C ASP A 201 23.81 -34.73 10.62
N ALA A 202 24.07 -35.18 9.39
CA ALA A 202 24.01 -36.59 9.02
C ALA A 202 25.31 -37.30 9.45
N PRO A 203 25.29 -38.19 10.48
CA PRO A 203 26.51 -38.70 11.10
C PRO A 203 27.44 -39.48 10.17
N THR A 204 26.89 -40.09 9.11
CA THR A 204 27.66 -40.81 8.09
C THR A 204 28.25 -39.91 7.02
N ALA A 205 27.63 -38.77 6.73
CA ALA A 205 28.04 -37.92 5.63
C ALA A 205 29.10 -36.92 6.09
N ALA A 206 28.94 -36.32 7.27
CA ALA A 206 29.83 -35.26 7.74
C ALA A 206 31.34 -35.65 7.69
N PRO A 207 31.77 -36.85 8.16
CA PRO A 207 33.19 -37.21 8.09
C PRO A 207 33.73 -37.41 6.66
N GLN A 208 32.87 -37.68 5.67
CA GLN A 208 33.27 -37.90 4.28
C GLN A 208 33.58 -36.59 3.55
N TYR A 209 32.92 -35.50 3.95
CA TYR A 209 33.03 -34.20 3.30
C TYR A 209 33.78 -33.16 4.16
N ASP A 210 34.09 -33.50 5.42
CA ASP A 210 34.94 -32.68 6.26
C ASP A 210 36.42 -32.79 5.87
N PRO A 211 37.22 -31.72 6.05
CA PRO A 211 36.89 -30.47 6.74
C PRO A 211 36.14 -29.43 5.89
N GLU A 212 36.03 -29.63 4.58
CA GLU A 212 35.48 -28.63 3.65
C GLU A 212 34.02 -28.28 3.98
N LEU A 213 33.17 -29.28 4.23
CA LEU A 213 31.76 -29.08 4.58
C LEU A 213 31.58 -28.17 5.80
N SER A 214 32.26 -28.47 6.90
CA SER A 214 32.16 -27.66 8.14
C SER A 214 32.67 -26.23 7.95
N ILE A 215 33.67 -26.01 7.09
CA ILE A 215 34.17 -24.67 6.78
C ILE A 215 33.19 -23.90 5.91
N LEU A 216 32.60 -24.53 4.89
CA LEU A 216 31.54 -23.94 4.08
C LEU A 216 30.33 -23.59 4.94
N LEU A 217 29.93 -24.49 5.85
CA LEU A 217 28.86 -24.25 6.82
C LEU A 217 29.18 -23.05 7.74
N ALA A 218 30.38 -23.02 8.34
CA ALA A 218 30.78 -21.91 9.22
C ALA A 218 30.89 -20.58 8.47
N THR A 219 31.42 -20.59 7.24
CA THR A 219 31.46 -19.43 6.34
C THR A 219 30.06 -18.91 6.07
N SER A 220 29.14 -19.83 5.72
CA SER A 220 27.74 -19.51 5.46
C SER A 220 27.05 -18.93 6.71
N TRP A 221 27.29 -19.48 7.89
CA TRP A 221 26.79 -18.91 9.15
C TRP A 221 27.34 -17.51 9.42
N GLN A 222 28.65 -17.30 9.22
CA GLN A 222 29.27 -15.99 9.42
C GLN A 222 28.67 -14.95 8.46
N PHE A 223 28.53 -15.29 7.18
CA PHE A 223 27.98 -14.38 6.17
C PHE A 223 26.49 -14.11 6.41
N ALA A 224 25.78 -15.05 7.03
CA ALA A 224 24.40 -14.88 7.50
C ALA A 224 24.29 -14.10 8.84
N GLY A 225 25.40 -13.63 9.42
CA GLY A 225 25.42 -12.92 10.71
C GLY A 225 25.20 -13.81 11.94
N GLN A 226 25.30 -15.13 11.80
CA GLN A 226 25.11 -16.14 12.85
C GLN A 226 26.48 -16.55 13.44
N SER A 227 27.23 -15.59 13.98
CA SER A 227 28.61 -15.78 14.45
C SER A 227 28.74 -16.88 15.52
N ASP A 228 27.76 -17.03 16.40
CA ASP A 228 27.77 -18.07 17.43
C ASP A 228 27.72 -19.47 16.81
N LYS A 229 26.85 -19.68 15.80
CA LYS A 229 26.75 -20.95 15.06
C LYS A 229 27.99 -21.22 14.22
N ALA A 230 28.59 -20.18 13.63
CA ALA A 230 29.84 -20.29 12.90
C ALA A 230 30.97 -20.78 13.83
N LYS A 231 31.09 -20.17 15.01
CA LYS A 231 32.06 -20.56 16.04
C LYS A 231 31.83 -21.98 16.51
N GLU A 232 30.59 -22.33 16.87
CA GLU A 232 30.22 -23.69 17.29
C GLU A 232 30.64 -24.73 16.24
N THR A 233 30.29 -24.49 14.97
CA THR A 233 30.62 -25.40 13.85
C THR A 233 32.14 -25.63 13.74
N LEU A 234 32.94 -24.56 13.82
CA LEU A 234 34.39 -24.63 13.73
C LEU A 234 35.02 -25.36 14.94
N VAL A 235 34.53 -25.07 16.15
CA VAL A 235 34.99 -25.73 17.37
C VAL A 235 34.69 -27.23 17.31
N SER A 236 33.48 -27.61 16.88
CA SER A 236 33.10 -29.01 16.68
C SER A 236 33.91 -29.70 15.58
N LEU A 237 34.27 -29.01 14.49
CA LEU A 237 35.18 -29.56 13.47
C LEU A 237 36.56 -29.86 14.08
N ARG A 238 37.14 -28.91 14.82
CA ARG A 238 38.46 -29.06 15.43
C ARG A 238 38.51 -30.21 16.43
N GLN A 239 37.46 -30.38 17.23
CA GLN A 239 37.35 -31.49 18.18
C GLN A 239 37.30 -32.85 17.46
N ARG A 240 36.62 -32.93 16.31
CA ARG A 240 36.49 -34.16 15.51
C ARG A 240 37.74 -34.47 14.67
N ASN A 241 38.45 -33.45 14.19
CA ASN A 241 39.64 -33.59 13.34
C ASN A 241 40.78 -32.64 13.79
N PRO A 242 41.48 -32.97 14.89
CA PRO A 242 42.57 -32.14 15.40
C PRO A 242 43.71 -32.06 14.37
N GLY A 243 44.08 -30.83 13.97
CA GLY A 243 45.16 -30.61 13.00
C GLY A 243 44.75 -30.78 11.53
N ALA A 244 43.45 -30.76 11.22
CA ALA A 244 42.98 -30.75 9.84
C ALA A 244 43.66 -29.63 9.02
N LYS A 245 44.10 -29.97 7.82
CA LYS A 245 44.65 -29.03 6.84
C LYS A 245 43.64 -28.85 5.73
N ILE A 246 43.40 -27.60 5.36
CA ILE A 246 42.48 -27.24 4.27
C ILE A 246 43.27 -26.63 3.13
N ALA A 247 42.86 -26.96 1.91
CA ALA A 247 43.40 -26.32 0.71
C ALA A 247 42.57 -25.08 0.39
N VAL A 248 43.17 -23.90 0.47
CA VAL A 248 42.58 -22.67 -0.06
C VAL A 248 43.41 -22.22 -1.26
N GLY A 249 42.89 -22.46 -2.46
CA GLY A 249 43.69 -22.46 -3.68
C GLY A 249 44.83 -23.47 -3.59
N ASN A 250 46.07 -23.04 -3.84
CA ASN A 250 47.27 -23.88 -3.74
C ASN A 250 47.96 -23.85 -2.36
N LYS A 251 47.36 -23.21 -1.35
CA LYS A 251 47.99 -23.05 -0.02
C LYS A 251 47.30 -23.93 1.03
N PRO A 252 48.06 -24.80 1.74
CA PRO A 252 47.54 -25.51 2.89
C PRO A 252 47.43 -24.56 4.10
N VAL A 253 46.25 -24.48 4.70
CA VAL A 253 45.98 -23.70 5.92
C VAL A 253 45.62 -24.68 7.04
N VAL A 254 46.20 -24.48 8.23
CA VAL A 254 45.89 -25.28 9.43
C VAL A 254 44.76 -24.60 10.20
N LEU A 255 43.92 -25.39 10.87
CA LEU A 255 42.92 -24.88 11.81
C LEU A 255 43.57 -24.10 12.98
N PHE A 256 42.76 -23.27 13.64
CA PHE A 256 43.14 -22.47 14.80
C PHE A 256 43.40 -23.31 16.08
N ASP A 257 44.27 -22.78 16.96
CA ASP A 257 44.74 -23.49 18.16
C ASP A 257 43.84 -23.31 19.39
N ARG A 258 43.10 -22.20 19.51
CA ARG A 258 42.18 -21.93 20.65
C ARG A 258 40.79 -21.57 20.15
N ASP A 259 39.74 -22.03 20.83
CA ASP A 259 38.35 -21.80 20.42
C ASP A 259 37.98 -20.31 20.31
N VAL A 260 38.66 -19.46 21.09
CA VAL A 260 38.49 -18.00 21.03
C VAL A 260 38.97 -17.39 19.72
N ASP A 261 39.93 -18.03 19.04
CA ASP A 261 40.54 -17.53 17.80
C ASP A 261 39.77 -17.99 16.54
N ALA A 262 38.71 -18.80 16.69
CA ALA A 262 38.02 -19.46 15.58
C ALA A 262 37.44 -18.49 14.55
N LEU A 263 36.71 -17.46 15.00
CA LEU A 263 36.06 -16.49 14.12
C LEU A 263 37.07 -15.54 13.46
N ASP A 264 38.12 -15.15 14.20
CA ASP A 264 39.20 -14.32 13.66
C ASP A 264 39.98 -15.08 12.57
N TRP A 265 40.22 -16.38 12.80
CA TRP A 265 40.82 -17.26 11.81
C TRP A 265 39.95 -17.37 10.56
N LEU A 266 38.65 -17.60 10.71
CA LEU A 266 37.72 -17.70 9.58
C LEU A 266 37.65 -16.38 8.81
N THR A 267 37.55 -15.25 9.52
CA THR A 267 37.53 -13.91 8.93
C THR A 267 38.79 -13.60 8.12
N LYS A 268 39.97 -14.05 8.57
CA LYS A 268 41.21 -13.92 7.81
C LYS A 268 41.22 -14.79 6.55
N LEU A 269 40.51 -15.92 6.57
CA LEU A 269 40.48 -16.89 5.49
C LEU A 269 39.52 -16.48 4.37
N VAL A 270 38.28 -16.13 4.72
CA VAL A 270 37.18 -15.88 3.76
C VAL A 270 36.73 -14.42 3.73
N GLY A 271 37.35 -13.55 4.54
CA GLY A 271 36.88 -12.19 4.79
C GLY A 271 35.78 -12.15 5.85
N SER A 272 35.35 -10.95 6.23
CA SER A 272 34.25 -10.79 7.19
C SER A 272 32.89 -11.24 6.64
N GLY A 273 32.80 -11.44 5.32
CA GLY A 273 31.53 -11.48 4.62
C GLY A 273 30.88 -10.11 4.74
N GLY A 274 30.87 -9.34 3.65
CA GLY A 274 30.01 -8.17 3.68
C GLY A 274 28.59 -8.66 3.94
N LYS A 275 27.89 -8.13 4.96
CA LYS A 275 26.43 -8.06 4.87
C LYS A 275 26.21 -7.49 3.47
N ALA A 276 25.61 -8.24 2.56
CA ALA A 276 25.16 -7.64 1.32
C ALA A 276 24.30 -6.46 1.80
N ARG A 277 24.80 -5.22 1.66
CA ARG A 277 23.92 -4.06 1.77
C ARG A 277 22.80 -4.42 0.82
N ASN A 278 21.54 -4.37 1.29
CA ASN A 278 20.41 -4.51 0.38
C ASN A 278 20.74 -3.62 -0.81
N ALA A 279 21.06 -4.26 -1.94
CA ALA A 279 21.45 -3.50 -3.11
C ALA A 279 20.24 -2.63 -3.41
N ASP A 280 20.45 -1.33 -3.56
CA ASP A 280 19.34 -0.44 -3.80
C ASP A 280 18.54 -0.98 -4.98
N ALA A 281 17.23 -1.05 -4.80
CA ALA A 281 16.33 -1.66 -5.75
C ALA A 281 16.48 -0.92 -7.09
N LEU A 282 17.12 -1.59 -8.05
CA LEU A 282 17.31 -1.06 -9.40
C LEU A 282 16.00 -1.00 -10.18
N GLN A 283 14.97 -1.71 -9.71
CA GLN A 283 13.59 -1.73 -10.19
C GLN A 283 12.65 -1.94 -9.00
N TRP A 284 11.42 -1.46 -9.12
CA TRP A 284 10.38 -1.66 -8.11
C TRP A 284 9.34 -2.62 -8.67
N VAL A 285 9.64 -3.91 -8.53
CA VAL A 285 8.96 -4.99 -9.26
C VAL A 285 7.82 -5.65 -8.49
N MET A 286 7.65 -5.33 -7.20
CA MET A 286 6.58 -5.88 -6.36
C MET A 286 6.28 -4.93 -5.20
N PHE A 287 5.19 -5.20 -4.48
CA PHE A 287 4.87 -4.44 -3.26
C PHE A 287 6.06 -4.44 -2.27
N ARG A 288 6.47 -3.26 -1.81
CA ARG A 288 7.67 -3.03 -0.97
C ARG A 288 9.01 -3.47 -1.59
N GLY A 289 9.04 -3.56 -2.93
CA GLY A 289 10.22 -3.52 -3.79
C GLY A 289 10.98 -4.83 -3.98
N ASN A 290 11.05 -5.71 -2.98
CA ASN A 290 11.80 -6.98 -3.05
C ASN A 290 11.10 -8.11 -2.27
N GLU A 291 11.65 -9.32 -2.35
CA GLU A 291 11.06 -10.55 -1.82
C GLU A 291 10.95 -10.56 -0.28
N THR A 292 11.78 -9.76 0.39
CA THR A 292 11.78 -9.57 1.84
C THR A 292 10.86 -8.44 2.31
N ARG A 293 10.30 -7.66 1.36
CA ARG A 293 9.47 -6.48 1.62
C ARG A 293 10.20 -5.37 2.38
N THR A 294 11.50 -5.22 2.14
CA THR A 294 12.39 -4.26 2.84
C THR A 294 13.34 -3.53 1.90
N ALA A 295 12.97 -3.38 0.62
CA ALA A 295 13.79 -2.70 -0.36
C ALA A 295 14.16 -1.27 0.06
N SER A 296 15.42 -0.91 -0.13
CA SER A 296 15.89 0.48 -0.08
C SER A 296 16.08 0.99 -1.51
N THR A 297 16.07 2.31 -1.65
CA THR A 297 16.42 3.01 -2.90
C THR A 297 17.50 4.05 -2.61
N SER A 298 18.36 4.34 -3.57
CA SER A 298 19.22 5.53 -3.52
C SER A 298 18.41 6.75 -4.00
N SER A 299 18.05 7.65 -3.11
CA SER A 299 17.17 8.78 -3.46
C SER A 299 17.43 10.05 -2.62
N SER A 300 16.79 11.14 -3.02
CA SER A 300 16.84 12.46 -2.37
C SER A 300 15.45 13.10 -2.37
N LEU A 301 15.30 14.32 -1.84
CA LEU A 301 14.02 15.02 -1.91
C LEU A 301 13.59 15.25 -3.38
N PRO A 302 12.31 15.06 -3.73
CA PRO A 302 11.81 15.38 -5.05
C PRO A 302 11.71 16.89 -5.25
N LEU A 303 11.61 17.31 -6.51
CA LEU A 303 11.12 18.63 -6.85
C LEU A 303 9.62 18.77 -6.51
N LEU A 304 9.19 19.99 -6.26
CA LEU A 304 7.82 20.28 -5.79
C LEU A 304 6.76 20.24 -6.89
N THR A 305 7.18 20.31 -8.16
CA THR A 305 6.31 20.30 -9.33
C THR A 305 6.36 18.93 -9.99
N PRO A 306 5.22 18.31 -10.32
CA PRO A 306 5.24 17.08 -11.11
C PRO A 306 5.77 17.40 -12.52
N ARG A 307 6.65 16.53 -13.02
CA ARG A 307 7.09 16.49 -14.42
C ARG A 307 5.93 16.16 -15.35
N TRP A 308 5.08 15.25 -14.91
CA TRP A 308 3.85 14.84 -15.59
C TRP A 308 2.89 14.19 -14.61
N THR A 309 1.61 14.20 -14.95
CA THR A 309 0.53 13.56 -14.19
C THR A 309 -0.43 12.87 -15.15
N VAL A 310 -0.84 11.66 -14.80
CA VAL A 310 -1.82 10.86 -15.54
C VAL A 310 -3.00 10.53 -14.63
N PRO A 311 -4.25 10.85 -15.03
CA PRO A 311 -5.43 10.53 -14.23
C PRO A 311 -5.61 9.03 -14.00
N ALA A 312 -6.19 8.66 -12.86
CA ALA A 312 -6.55 7.29 -12.50
C ALA A 312 -7.95 6.89 -12.99
N VAL A 313 -8.77 7.82 -13.47
CA VAL A 313 -10.09 7.53 -14.04
C VAL A 313 -10.29 8.34 -15.30
N ASP A 314 -11.04 7.77 -16.25
CA ASP A 314 -11.37 8.42 -17.51
C ASP A 314 -12.71 9.18 -17.43
N ASP A 315 -13.62 8.82 -16.52
CA ASP A 315 -14.90 9.50 -16.30
C ASP A 315 -14.72 10.73 -15.36
N PRO A 316 -15.06 11.95 -15.81
CA PRO A 316 -15.02 13.15 -14.98
C PRO A 316 -15.87 13.07 -13.70
N GLN A 317 -16.99 12.33 -13.71
CA GLN A 317 -17.85 12.17 -12.53
C GLN A 317 -17.16 11.31 -11.46
N ASP A 318 -16.48 10.23 -11.88
CA ASP A 318 -15.68 9.40 -10.97
C ASP A 318 -14.52 10.22 -10.39
N ALA A 319 -13.89 11.09 -11.19
CA ALA A 319 -12.84 11.98 -10.68
C ALA A 319 -13.35 12.92 -9.57
N VAL A 320 -14.52 13.54 -9.76
CA VAL A 320 -15.15 14.39 -8.74
C VAL A 320 -15.50 13.58 -7.49
N LYS A 321 -16.03 12.37 -7.64
CA LYS A 321 -16.38 11.49 -6.51
C LYS A 321 -15.15 11.05 -5.74
N LEU A 322 -14.07 10.65 -6.42
CA LEU A 322 -12.81 10.28 -5.78
C LEU A 322 -12.25 11.43 -4.95
N ARG A 323 -12.30 12.66 -5.47
CA ARG A 323 -11.95 13.87 -4.69
C ARG A 323 -12.83 14.06 -3.47
N GLN A 324 -14.13 13.82 -3.57
CA GLN A 324 -15.06 13.93 -2.44
C GLN A 324 -14.80 12.85 -1.38
N LEU A 325 -14.59 11.61 -1.80
CA LEU A 325 -14.25 10.49 -0.92
C LEU A 325 -12.91 10.72 -0.22
N ALA A 326 -11.90 11.21 -0.94
CA ALA A 326 -10.60 11.55 -0.38
C ALA A 326 -10.62 12.75 0.58
N LYS A 327 -11.59 13.67 0.44
CA LYS A 327 -11.75 14.87 1.28
C LYS A 327 -12.65 14.68 2.50
N ASN A 328 -13.36 13.55 2.63
CA ASN A 328 -14.34 13.39 3.70
C ASN A 328 -13.62 13.23 5.07
N PRO A 329 -13.60 14.28 5.92
CA PRO A 329 -12.58 14.46 6.95
C PRO A 329 -13.02 13.96 8.34
N ALA A 330 -13.71 12.81 8.40
CA ALA A 330 -14.07 12.21 9.67
C ALA A 330 -12.87 11.42 10.23
N ASP A 331 -11.81 12.08 10.71
CA ASP A 331 -10.64 11.49 11.41
C ASP A 331 -9.93 10.29 10.72
N LYS A 332 -10.29 9.99 9.46
CA LYS A 332 -9.88 8.78 8.75
C LYS A 332 -8.56 9.02 8.04
N VAL A 333 -7.53 8.25 8.41
CA VAL A 333 -6.30 8.16 7.61
C VAL A 333 -6.60 7.31 6.39
N ILE A 334 -6.47 7.92 5.21
CA ILE A 334 -6.84 7.30 3.94
C ILE A 334 -5.56 7.08 3.13
N ILE A 335 -5.05 5.85 3.15
CA ILE A 335 -3.90 5.42 2.35
C ILE A 335 -4.40 4.49 1.24
N PRO A 336 -4.09 4.73 -0.05
CA PRO A 336 -4.54 3.87 -1.13
C PRO A 336 -3.96 2.45 -1.02
N ALA A 337 -4.76 1.44 -1.32
CA ALA A 337 -4.33 0.05 -1.50
C ALA A 337 -3.61 -0.15 -2.86
N LEU A 338 -3.81 0.77 -3.81
CA LEU A 338 -3.16 0.73 -5.12
C LEU A 338 -1.64 0.97 -5.02
N GLN A 339 -0.84 0.07 -5.59
CA GLN A 339 0.63 0.17 -5.57
C GLN A 339 1.20 0.23 -6.99
N PRO A 340 2.05 1.21 -7.31
CA PRO A 340 2.65 1.29 -8.62
C PRO A 340 3.87 0.37 -8.68
N LEU A 341 4.11 -0.21 -9.86
CA LEU A 341 5.38 -0.84 -10.20
C LEU A 341 6.17 0.06 -11.14
N VAL A 342 7.49 0.02 -11.00
CA VAL A 342 8.39 0.68 -11.94
C VAL A 342 9.40 -0.34 -12.45
N VAL A 343 9.21 -0.75 -13.70
CA VAL A 343 9.94 -1.86 -14.32
C VAL A 343 10.49 -1.38 -15.65
N LYS A 344 11.82 -1.43 -15.80
CA LYS A 344 12.54 -0.84 -16.94
C LYS A 344 12.12 0.62 -17.14
N ASP A 345 11.47 0.97 -18.24
CA ASP A 345 11.03 2.34 -18.53
C ASP A 345 9.50 2.52 -18.41
N TYR A 346 8.81 1.55 -17.81
CA TYR A 346 7.37 1.59 -17.59
C TYR A 346 7.03 1.90 -16.13
N VAL A 347 6.10 2.84 -15.93
CA VAL A 347 5.29 2.92 -14.72
C VAL A 347 4.02 2.12 -14.96
N ILE A 348 3.82 1.06 -14.19
CA ILE A 348 2.61 0.23 -14.25
C ILE A 348 1.77 0.53 -13.02
N TYR A 349 0.50 0.86 -13.21
CA TYR A 349 -0.36 1.27 -12.12
C TYR A 349 -1.81 0.82 -12.34
N ARG A 350 -2.53 0.60 -11.25
CA ARG A 350 -3.96 0.29 -11.26
C ARG A 350 -4.80 1.57 -11.26
N THR A 351 -5.90 1.53 -12.00
CA THR A 351 -7.07 2.40 -11.84
C THR A 351 -8.15 1.65 -11.08
N ALA A 352 -9.35 2.22 -10.91
CA ALA A 352 -10.47 1.48 -10.32
C ALA A 352 -10.91 0.26 -11.16
N ASP A 353 -10.63 0.26 -12.46
CA ASP A 353 -11.17 -0.72 -13.41
C ASP A 353 -10.10 -1.45 -14.23
N ARG A 354 -8.87 -0.95 -14.31
CA ARG A 354 -7.84 -1.42 -15.24
C ARG A 354 -6.44 -1.37 -14.63
N VAL A 355 -5.50 -2.04 -15.28
CA VAL A 355 -4.07 -1.73 -15.18
C VAL A 355 -3.65 -0.91 -16.39
N MET A 356 -2.74 0.03 -16.19
CA MET A 356 -2.20 0.93 -17.19
C MET A 356 -0.67 0.82 -17.21
N GLY A 357 -0.07 0.87 -18.40
CA GLY A 357 1.38 1.03 -18.58
C GLY A 357 1.69 2.38 -19.20
N ALA A 358 2.41 3.22 -18.46
CA ALA A 358 2.85 4.54 -18.92
C ALA A 358 4.38 4.60 -19.10
N SER A 359 4.84 5.36 -20.10
CA SER A 359 6.27 5.57 -20.37
C SER A 359 6.87 6.59 -19.40
N LEU A 360 7.95 6.22 -18.69
CA LEU A 360 8.78 7.20 -17.96
C LEU A 360 9.50 8.15 -18.91
N GLN A 361 9.92 7.65 -20.08
CA GLN A 361 10.69 8.44 -21.05
C GLN A 361 9.80 9.46 -21.75
N ASP A 362 8.64 9.04 -22.23
CA ASP A 362 7.70 9.85 -23.02
C ASP A 362 6.68 10.60 -22.14
N GLN A 363 7.15 11.17 -21.02
CA GLN A 363 6.38 12.06 -20.14
C GLN A 363 5.02 11.49 -19.69
N GLY A 364 4.99 10.20 -19.30
CA GLY A 364 3.78 9.58 -18.79
C GLY A 364 2.77 9.16 -19.87
N LYS A 365 3.15 9.18 -21.16
CA LYS A 365 2.30 8.67 -22.24
C LYS A 365 1.82 7.25 -21.91
N ARG A 366 0.50 7.05 -21.85
CA ARG A 366 -0.14 5.73 -21.72
C ARG A 366 0.16 4.92 -23.00
N ILE A 367 0.91 3.83 -22.86
CA ILE A 367 1.29 2.95 -23.98
C ILE A 367 0.25 1.84 -24.15
N TRP A 368 -0.23 1.27 -23.04
CA TRP A 368 -1.15 0.14 -23.05
C TRP A 368 -2.02 0.11 -21.78
N TYR A 369 -3.10 -0.66 -21.84
CA TYR A 369 -3.98 -0.92 -20.72
C TYR A 369 -4.56 -2.33 -20.80
N PHE A 370 -4.95 -2.90 -19.66
CA PHE A 370 -5.60 -4.20 -19.56
C PHE A 370 -6.67 -4.21 -18.46
N PRO A 371 -7.84 -4.86 -18.63
CA PRO A 371 -8.29 -5.53 -19.87
C PRO A 371 -8.58 -4.54 -21.01
N TRP A 372 -8.50 -5.00 -22.26
CA TRP A 372 -8.81 -4.18 -23.45
C TRP A 372 -10.31 -3.97 -23.67
N ASP A 373 -11.12 -4.91 -23.19
CA ASP A 373 -12.57 -4.88 -23.26
C ASP A 373 -13.20 -3.91 -22.25
N GLU A 374 -14.46 -3.56 -22.47
CA GLU A 374 -15.24 -2.75 -21.54
C GLU A 374 -15.36 -3.42 -20.17
N SER A 375 -15.20 -2.61 -19.12
CA SER A 375 -15.33 -3.08 -17.75
C SER A 375 -16.76 -3.57 -17.50
N ALA A 376 -16.93 -4.42 -16.49
CA ALA A 376 -18.27 -4.87 -16.10
C ALA A 376 -19.18 -3.69 -15.68
N TYR A 377 -18.58 -2.62 -15.15
CA TYR A 377 -19.26 -1.37 -14.84
C TYR A 377 -19.68 -0.61 -16.12
N ASP A 378 -18.77 -0.45 -17.09
CA ASP A 378 -19.04 0.22 -18.38
C ASP A 378 -20.21 -0.45 -19.10
N LYS A 379 -20.25 -1.79 -19.08
CA LYS A 379 -21.34 -2.60 -19.66
C LYS A 379 -22.66 -2.39 -18.92
N ALA A 380 -22.65 -2.21 -17.61
CA ALA A 380 -23.84 -2.01 -16.80
C ALA A 380 -24.41 -0.59 -16.91
N THR A 381 -23.56 0.44 -16.95
CA THR A 381 -23.98 1.85 -17.05
C THR A 381 -24.50 2.21 -18.43
N ARG A 382 -23.87 1.72 -19.51
CA ARG A 382 -24.31 1.96 -20.89
C ARG A 382 -25.75 1.48 -21.14
N ASN A 383 -26.18 0.45 -20.42
CA ASN A 383 -27.52 -0.13 -20.56
C ASN A 383 -28.59 0.49 -19.64
N ASN A 384 -28.23 1.42 -18.75
CA ASN A 384 -29.12 1.96 -17.71
C ASN A 384 -29.32 3.50 -17.77
N THR A 385 -29.30 4.08 -18.97
CA THR A 385 -29.25 5.52 -19.24
C THR A 385 -30.47 6.37 -18.86
N ALA A 386 -31.38 5.93 -17.98
CA ALA A 386 -32.69 6.61 -17.84
C ALA A 386 -33.21 6.96 -16.42
N GLN A 387 -32.49 6.72 -15.32
CA GLN A 387 -33.02 7.10 -13.98
C GLN A 387 -31.97 7.71 -13.03
N PRO A 388 -32.10 9.01 -12.67
CA PRO A 388 -31.24 9.72 -11.70
C PRO A 388 -31.27 9.14 -10.27
N ARG A 389 -32.24 8.26 -9.95
CA ARG A 389 -32.38 7.56 -8.67
C ARG A 389 -32.14 6.05 -8.81
N SER A 390 -31.25 5.64 -9.72
CA SER A 390 -30.92 4.23 -9.86
C SER A 390 -30.06 3.74 -8.67
N PRO A 391 -30.36 2.58 -8.06
CA PRO A 391 -29.53 1.94 -7.04
C PRO A 391 -28.05 1.77 -7.45
N LEU A 392 -27.75 1.75 -8.76
CA LEU A 392 -26.40 1.60 -9.30
C LEU A 392 -25.45 2.76 -8.96
N ASN A 393 -25.95 3.98 -8.74
CA ASN A 393 -25.09 5.13 -8.44
C ASN A 393 -24.45 5.01 -7.05
N SER A 394 -25.22 4.61 -6.03
CA SER A 394 -24.68 4.29 -4.71
C SER A 394 -23.74 3.07 -4.73
N THR A 395 -23.94 2.14 -5.68
CA THR A 395 -23.07 0.97 -5.83
C THR A 395 -21.70 1.36 -6.40
N ARG A 396 -21.59 2.33 -7.32
CA ARG A 396 -20.29 2.77 -7.86
C ARG A 396 -19.43 3.44 -6.81
N ASP A 397 -20.01 4.28 -5.94
CA ASP A 397 -19.25 4.98 -4.90
C ASP A 397 -18.60 3.97 -3.94
N GLN A 398 -19.34 2.93 -3.56
CA GLN A 398 -18.81 1.81 -2.76
C GLN A 398 -17.72 1.01 -3.50
N GLN A 399 -17.83 0.84 -4.82
CA GLN A 399 -16.81 0.15 -5.61
C GLN A 399 -15.51 0.93 -5.67
N LEU A 400 -15.61 2.24 -5.91
CA LEU A 400 -14.46 3.14 -5.88
C LEU A 400 -13.82 3.08 -4.49
N ASP A 401 -14.63 3.11 -3.43
CA ASP A 401 -14.11 2.99 -2.06
C ASP A 401 -13.32 1.69 -1.84
N VAL A 402 -13.90 0.55 -2.20
CA VAL A 402 -13.26 -0.76 -2.05
C VAL A 402 -12.01 -0.89 -2.94
N ARG A 403 -12.10 -0.57 -4.24
CA ARG A 403 -10.98 -0.77 -5.19
C ARG A 403 -9.77 0.09 -4.87
N ILE A 404 -9.99 1.32 -4.44
CA ILE A 404 -8.90 2.29 -4.26
C ILE A 404 -8.24 2.13 -2.88
N TRP A 405 -9.01 1.83 -1.83
CA TRP A 405 -8.50 1.89 -0.44
C TRP A 405 -8.51 0.57 0.33
N GLN A 406 -9.20 -0.47 -0.15
CA GLN A 406 -9.36 -1.70 0.64
C GLN A 406 -8.88 -2.97 -0.07
N ASP A 407 -9.03 -3.07 -1.40
CA ASP A 407 -8.80 -4.31 -2.14
C ASP A 407 -7.31 -4.50 -2.53
N HIS A 408 -6.51 -5.02 -1.60
CA HIS A 408 -5.08 -5.28 -1.83
C HIS A 408 -4.80 -6.27 -2.95
N PRO A 409 -5.47 -7.44 -3.07
CA PRO A 409 -5.21 -8.37 -4.17
C PRO A 409 -5.43 -7.73 -5.55
N TYR A 410 -6.37 -6.79 -5.67
CA TYR A 410 -6.57 -6.00 -6.87
C TYR A 410 -5.50 -4.91 -7.06
N GLY A 411 -5.24 -4.13 -6.01
CA GLY A 411 -4.39 -2.94 -6.02
C GLY A 411 -2.90 -3.25 -6.16
N GLU A 412 -2.46 -4.45 -5.78
CA GLU A 412 -1.09 -4.92 -5.86
C GLU A 412 -0.82 -5.72 -7.14
N MET A 413 0.45 -5.69 -7.58
CA MET A 413 0.96 -6.41 -8.74
C MET A 413 2.39 -6.86 -8.46
N SER A 414 2.91 -7.79 -9.27
CA SER A 414 4.32 -8.17 -9.25
C SER A 414 4.90 -8.34 -10.65
N SER A 415 6.23 -8.42 -10.76
CA SER A 415 6.93 -8.53 -12.04
C SER A 415 8.24 -9.31 -11.90
N ASP A 416 8.61 -10.05 -12.94
CA ASP A 416 9.93 -10.70 -13.09
C ASP A 416 10.93 -9.81 -13.89
N GLY A 417 10.56 -8.56 -14.16
CA GLY A 417 11.31 -7.62 -15.01
C GLY A 417 10.95 -7.67 -16.50
N ASN A 418 10.22 -8.70 -16.96
CA ASN A 418 9.77 -8.86 -18.34
C ASN A 418 8.25 -8.90 -18.49
N GLN A 419 7.56 -9.44 -17.49
CA GLN A 419 6.11 -9.60 -17.44
C GLN A 419 5.57 -8.98 -16.15
N VAL A 420 4.31 -8.58 -16.16
CA VAL A 420 3.55 -8.16 -14.98
C VAL A 420 2.52 -9.22 -14.66
N PHE A 421 2.44 -9.60 -13.40
CA PHE A 421 1.47 -10.56 -12.87
C PHE A 421 0.47 -9.84 -11.98
N LEU A 422 -0.82 -10.13 -12.18
CA LEU A 422 -1.91 -9.45 -11.49
C LEU A 422 -3.14 -10.35 -11.34
N ILE A 423 -3.93 -10.10 -10.30
CA ILE A 423 -5.23 -10.75 -10.12
C ILE A 423 -6.27 -9.99 -10.94
N ASP A 424 -7.00 -10.73 -11.77
CA ASP A 424 -8.07 -10.23 -12.61
C ASP A 424 -9.40 -10.90 -12.26
N GLU A 425 -10.51 -10.28 -12.65
CA GLU A 425 -11.87 -10.80 -12.40
C GLU A 425 -12.08 -11.21 -10.92
N ILE A 426 -11.67 -10.37 -9.96
CA ILE A 426 -11.83 -10.66 -8.52
C ILE A 426 -13.24 -10.40 -8.00
N GLY A 427 -14.11 -9.74 -8.77
CA GLY A 427 -15.44 -9.33 -8.30
C GLY A 427 -15.39 -8.36 -7.10
N PHE A 428 -16.49 -8.23 -6.36
CA PHE A 428 -16.59 -7.37 -5.18
C PHE A 428 -17.06 -8.17 -3.95
N PRO A 429 -16.66 -7.79 -2.72
CA PRO A 429 -17.28 -8.34 -1.51
C PRO A 429 -18.77 -7.96 -1.44
N ALA A 430 -19.60 -8.76 -0.76
CA ALA A 430 -21.00 -8.41 -0.57
C ALA A 430 -21.09 -7.20 0.37
N VAL A 431 -21.57 -6.08 -0.17
CA VAL A 431 -21.71 -4.81 0.58
C VAL A 431 -23.05 -4.75 1.34
N SER A 432 -23.99 -5.65 1.05
CA SER A 432 -25.28 -5.79 1.74
C SER A 432 -25.88 -7.22 1.63
N ASN A 433 -26.78 -7.58 2.56
CA ASN A 433 -27.53 -8.85 2.49
C ASN A 433 -28.38 -8.98 1.21
N ASN A 434 -28.80 -7.87 0.60
CA ASN A 434 -29.61 -7.88 -0.63
C ASN A 434 -28.78 -8.26 -1.87
N THR A 435 -27.50 -7.88 -1.92
CA THR A 435 -26.58 -8.20 -3.02
C THR A 435 -26.13 -9.67 -3.04
N GLN A 436 -26.24 -10.40 -1.92
CA GLN A 436 -26.03 -11.85 -1.90
C GLN A 436 -27.15 -12.63 -2.63
N MET A 437 -28.35 -12.05 -2.75
CA MET A 437 -29.56 -12.75 -3.22
C MET A 437 -29.90 -12.52 -4.70
N GLN A 438 -29.33 -11.50 -5.35
CA GLN A 438 -29.66 -11.15 -6.74
C GLN A 438 -28.47 -11.36 -7.68
N ARG A 439 -28.34 -12.59 -8.22
CA ARG A 439 -27.42 -12.88 -9.33
C ARG A 439 -27.81 -12.22 -10.64
N MET A 440 -29.05 -11.74 -10.76
CA MET A 440 -29.62 -11.20 -11.99
C MET A 440 -30.24 -9.82 -11.73
N ILE A 441 -29.98 -8.86 -12.62
CA ILE A 441 -30.63 -7.54 -12.65
C ILE A 441 -31.58 -7.51 -13.86
N ILE A 442 -32.82 -7.07 -13.65
CA ILE A 442 -33.78 -6.82 -14.73
C ILE A 442 -33.61 -5.37 -15.19
N GLY A 443 -33.02 -5.17 -16.38
CA GLY A 443 -32.85 -3.86 -16.98
C GLY A 443 -34.14 -3.31 -17.62
N GLY A 444 -34.07 -2.08 -18.12
CA GLY A 444 -35.17 -1.49 -18.90
C GLY A 444 -35.59 -2.40 -20.06
N ARG A 445 -36.90 -2.54 -20.26
CA ARG A 445 -37.54 -3.50 -21.20
C ARG A 445 -37.51 -4.98 -20.82
N GLY A 446 -37.21 -5.33 -19.56
CA GLY A 446 -37.39 -6.70 -19.05
C GLY A 446 -36.29 -7.69 -19.44
N ARG A 447 -35.13 -7.22 -19.89
CA ARG A 447 -33.96 -8.07 -20.15
C ARG A 447 -33.25 -8.38 -18.83
N MET A 448 -32.95 -9.65 -18.58
CA MET A 448 -32.14 -10.11 -17.46
C MET A 448 -30.66 -10.06 -17.82
N PHE A 449 -29.83 -9.60 -16.88
CA PHE A 449 -28.37 -9.53 -17.00
C PHE A 449 -27.73 -10.09 -15.73
N ASP A 450 -26.58 -10.76 -15.87
CA ASP A 450 -25.78 -11.13 -14.71
C ASP A 450 -25.41 -9.87 -13.93
N ASN A 451 -25.59 -9.94 -12.61
CA ASN A 451 -25.22 -8.88 -11.71
C ASN A 451 -23.69 -8.88 -11.58
N PRO A 452 -22.97 -7.89 -12.15
CA PRO A 452 -21.51 -7.84 -12.07
C PRO A 452 -21.00 -7.57 -10.63
N PHE A 453 -21.91 -7.35 -9.70
CA PHE A 453 -21.66 -7.05 -8.29
C PHE A 453 -21.87 -8.28 -7.37
N THR A 454 -22.05 -9.48 -7.93
CA THR A 454 -22.10 -10.71 -7.14
C THR A 454 -20.73 -11.11 -6.62
N GLN A 455 -20.68 -11.62 -5.39
CA GLN A 455 -19.48 -12.26 -4.85
C GLN A 455 -19.10 -13.47 -5.71
N GLN A 456 -17.83 -13.53 -6.11
CA GLN A 456 -17.25 -14.66 -6.82
C GLN A 456 -16.41 -15.52 -5.87
N THR A 457 -16.50 -16.84 -6.04
CA THR A 457 -15.75 -17.84 -5.26
C THR A 457 -14.38 -18.18 -5.86
N PHE A 458 -14.09 -17.65 -7.05
CA PHE A 458 -12.83 -17.80 -7.77
C PHE A 458 -12.44 -16.45 -8.37
N ASN A 459 -11.20 -16.34 -8.81
CA ASN A 459 -10.68 -15.21 -9.59
C ASN A 459 -9.64 -15.74 -10.59
N LYS A 460 -8.95 -14.86 -11.32
CA LYS A 460 -7.96 -15.26 -12.33
C LYS A 460 -6.62 -14.62 -12.05
N LEU A 461 -5.54 -15.33 -12.37
CA LEU A 461 -4.19 -14.81 -12.41
C LEU A 461 -3.78 -14.63 -13.88
N ALA A 462 -3.29 -13.44 -14.22
CA ALA A 462 -2.89 -13.12 -15.60
C ALA A 462 -1.42 -12.66 -15.65
N ALA A 463 -0.74 -12.98 -16.75
CA ALA A 463 0.58 -12.45 -17.08
C ALA A 463 0.53 -11.56 -18.31
N ILE A 464 1.08 -10.36 -18.19
CA ILE A 464 1.09 -9.32 -19.22
C ILE A 464 2.54 -9.04 -19.63
N ASP A 465 2.84 -9.07 -20.92
CA ASP A 465 4.20 -8.86 -21.45
C ASP A 465 4.53 -7.38 -21.64
N LEU A 466 5.61 -6.92 -21.00
CA LEU A 466 6.08 -5.54 -21.09
C LEU A 466 6.81 -5.26 -22.42
N ASN A 467 7.50 -6.25 -22.99
CA ASN A 467 8.20 -6.10 -24.26
C ASN A 467 7.21 -6.06 -25.43
N ARG A 468 6.05 -6.71 -25.29
CA ARG A 468 4.93 -6.68 -26.24
C ARG A 468 3.85 -5.66 -25.88
N GLN A 469 4.23 -4.61 -25.13
CA GLN A 469 3.37 -3.47 -24.83
C GLN A 469 1.98 -3.86 -24.28
N GLY A 470 1.94 -4.70 -23.26
CA GLY A 470 0.69 -5.02 -22.58
C GLY A 470 -0.08 -6.22 -23.14
N ALA A 471 0.53 -7.03 -24.01
CA ALA A 471 -0.10 -8.26 -24.52
C ALA A 471 -0.29 -9.30 -23.41
N LEU A 472 -1.46 -9.96 -23.38
CA LEU A 472 -1.71 -11.10 -22.50
C LEU A 472 -0.87 -12.30 -22.96
N ASN A 473 -0.14 -12.91 -22.02
CA ASN A 473 0.65 -14.12 -22.27
C ASN A 473 -0.12 -15.39 -21.99
N TRP A 474 -0.70 -15.45 -20.79
CA TRP A 474 -1.48 -16.57 -20.29
C TRP A 474 -2.40 -16.07 -19.18
N LYS A 475 -3.46 -16.84 -18.93
CA LYS A 475 -4.42 -16.62 -17.85
C LYS A 475 -4.80 -17.97 -17.25
N VAL A 476 -4.83 -18.05 -15.92
CA VAL A 476 -5.20 -19.27 -15.20
C VAL A 476 -6.19 -18.97 -14.08
N GLY A 477 -6.94 -19.99 -13.65
CA GLY A 477 -7.99 -19.86 -12.62
C GLY A 477 -9.38 -19.77 -13.21
N GLY A 478 -10.28 -19.03 -12.55
CA GLY A 478 -11.67 -18.95 -12.98
C GLY A 478 -12.41 -20.28 -12.79
N GLU A 479 -13.59 -20.40 -13.41
CA GLU A 479 -14.42 -21.61 -13.29
C GLU A 479 -13.79 -22.84 -13.98
N SER A 480 -13.15 -22.65 -15.13
CA SER A 480 -12.59 -23.73 -15.96
C SER A 480 -11.10 -24.02 -15.74
N GLY A 481 -10.37 -23.13 -15.08
CA GLY A 481 -8.91 -23.16 -14.98
C GLY A 481 -8.19 -22.38 -16.09
N GLU A 482 -8.89 -22.05 -17.18
CA GLU A 482 -8.34 -21.40 -18.39
C GLU A 482 -7.17 -22.20 -19.00
N ASP A 483 -5.96 -21.64 -19.04
CA ASP A 483 -4.80 -22.31 -19.65
C ASP A 483 -4.32 -23.55 -18.85
N ASP A 484 -4.71 -23.71 -17.58
CA ASP A 484 -4.44 -24.90 -16.77
C ASP A 484 -5.68 -25.36 -15.98
N PRO A 485 -6.36 -26.44 -16.42
CA PRO A 485 -7.54 -26.98 -15.74
C PRO A 485 -7.32 -27.39 -14.27
N ASN A 486 -6.08 -27.63 -13.84
CA ASN A 486 -5.79 -27.96 -12.44
C ASN A 486 -5.98 -26.77 -11.49
N LEU A 487 -6.13 -25.56 -12.04
CA LEU A 487 -6.37 -24.32 -11.30
C LEU A 487 -7.84 -23.89 -11.34
N ALA A 488 -8.74 -24.73 -11.87
CA ALA A 488 -10.17 -24.48 -11.86
C ALA A 488 -10.71 -24.27 -10.44
N GLY A 489 -11.51 -23.22 -10.25
CA GLY A 489 -12.10 -22.85 -8.96
C GLY A 489 -11.13 -22.15 -7.99
N ALA A 490 -9.90 -21.85 -8.40
CA ALA A 490 -8.94 -21.14 -7.56
C ALA A 490 -9.41 -19.72 -7.21
N PHE A 491 -9.34 -19.37 -5.93
CA PHE A 491 -9.32 -17.98 -5.50
C PHE A 491 -7.90 -17.61 -5.06
N PHE A 492 -7.13 -16.97 -5.94
CA PHE A 492 -5.81 -16.43 -5.62
C PHE A 492 -5.93 -15.29 -4.60
N LEU A 493 -5.14 -15.36 -3.53
CA LEU A 493 -5.24 -14.45 -2.38
C LEU A 493 -4.42 -13.15 -2.53
N GLY A 494 -3.61 -13.04 -3.58
CA GLY A 494 -2.76 -11.89 -3.89
C GLY A 494 -1.93 -12.15 -5.16
N PRO A 495 -1.23 -11.13 -5.69
CA PRO A 495 -0.30 -11.33 -6.80
C PRO A 495 0.82 -12.32 -6.42
N PRO A 496 1.40 -13.07 -7.38
CA PRO A 496 2.45 -14.04 -7.07
C PRO A 496 3.74 -13.35 -6.62
N LEU A 497 4.60 -14.10 -5.91
CA LEU A 497 6.01 -13.77 -5.73
C LEU A 497 6.84 -14.39 -6.88
N PRO A 498 7.36 -13.59 -7.83
CA PRO A 498 8.20 -14.11 -8.91
C PRO A 498 9.64 -14.32 -8.42
N MET A 499 10.18 -15.51 -8.65
CA MET A 499 11.58 -15.83 -8.33
C MET A 499 12.10 -16.94 -9.25
N ALA A 500 13.26 -16.72 -9.87
CA ALA A 500 13.98 -17.73 -10.66
C ALA A 500 13.13 -18.44 -11.74
N GLY A 501 12.25 -17.70 -12.42
CA GLY A 501 11.37 -18.25 -13.47
C GLY A 501 10.14 -18.98 -12.95
N GLN A 502 9.91 -18.97 -11.63
CA GLN A 502 8.74 -19.54 -10.97
C GLN A 502 7.91 -18.45 -10.30
N LEU A 503 6.61 -18.72 -10.11
CA LEU A 503 5.67 -17.88 -9.41
C LEU A 503 5.14 -18.62 -8.18
N PHE A 504 5.34 -18.05 -6.99
CA PHE A 504 4.79 -18.58 -5.76
C PHE A 504 3.54 -17.80 -5.37
N VAL A 505 2.38 -18.44 -5.36
CA VAL A 505 1.10 -17.78 -5.09
C VAL A 505 0.24 -18.60 -4.14
N LEU A 506 -0.51 -17.94 -3.27
CA LEU A 506 -1.47 -18.58 -2.40
C LEU A 506 -2.85 -18.57 -3.06
N ALA A 507 -3.54 -19.70 -3.01
CA ALA A 507 -4.91 -19.81 -3.50
C ALA A 507 -5.76 -20.67 -2.58
N GLU A 508 -7.04 -20.32 -2.47
CA GLU A 508 -8.04 -21.12 -1.79
C GLU A 508 -8.84 -21.96 -2.79
N PHE A 509 -9.04 -23.24 -2.47
CA PHE A 509 -9.93 -24.16 -3.16
C PHE A 509 -10.93 -24.73 -2.16
N ASN A 510 -12.18 -24.26 -2.20
CA ASN A 510 -13.24 -24.74 -1.30
C ASN A 510 -12.83 -24.76 0.20
N GLY A 511 -12.20 -23.69 0.68
CA GLY A 511 -11.71 -23.58 2.06
C GLY A 511 -10.27 -24.08 2.27
N GLU A 512 -9.70 -24.87 1.36
CA GLU A 512 -8.31 -25.32 1.46
C GLU A 512 -7.35 -24.26 0.90
N ILE A 513 -6.51 -23.69 1.75
CA ILE A 513 -5.46 -22.74 1.35
C ILE A 513 -4.21 -23.53 0.96
N ARG A 514 -3.77 -23.34 -0.29
CA ARG A 514 -2.59 -23.98 -0.86
C ARG A 514 -1.55 -22.94 -1.30
N LEU A 515 -0.28 -23.29 -1.13
CA LEU A 515 0.83 -22.70 -1.86
C LEU A 515 0.92 -23.37 -3.23
N LEU A 516 0.92 -22.57 -4.29
CA LEU A 516 1.11 -23.00 -5.66
C LEU A 516 2.46 -22.48 -6.17
N CYS A 517 3.18 -23.32 -6.90
CA CYS A 517 4.33 -22.94 -7.69
C CYS A 517 3.99 -23.10 -9.16
N LEU A 518 3.98 -21.99 -9.90
CA LEU A 518 3.65 -21.97 -11.32
C LEU A 518 4.88 -21.60 -12.14
N ASN A 519 4.94 -22.09 -13.36
CA ASN A 519 5.95 -21.66 -14.32
C ASN A 519 5.66 -20.21 -14.79
N ALA A 520 6.58 -19.27 -14.59
CA ALA A 520 6.32 -17.85 -14.87
C ALA A 520 6.07 -17.53 -16.35
N LYS A 521 6.56 -18.36 -17.27
CA LYS A 521 6.41 -18.15 -18.71
C LYS A 521 5.07 -18.67 -19.25
N THR A 522 4.51 -19.71 -18.61
CA THR A 522 3.36 -20.44 -19.15
C THR A 522 2.13 -20.45 -18.24
N GLY A 523 2.28 -20.10 -16.97
CA GLY A 523 1.20 -20.14 -15.98
C GLY A 523 0.87 -21.55 -15.46
N MET A 524 1.47 -22.60 -16.05
CA MET A 524 1.20 -23.99 -15.68
C MET A 524 1.67 -24.32 -14.27
N LEU A 525 0.88 -25.13 -13.56
CA LEU A 525 1.20 -25.63 -12.23
C LEU A 525 2.39 -26.60 -12.27
N GLU A 526 3.46 -26.27 -11.55
CA GLU A 526 4.63 -27.14 -11.39
C GLU A 526 4.50 -28.01 -10.14
N TRP A 527 4.04 -27.45 -9.02
CA TRP A 527 3.71 -28.19 -7.81
C TRP A 527 2.81 -27.37 -6.89
N LYS A 528 2.17 -28.04 -5.92
CA LYS A 528 1.36 -27.43 -4.86
C LYS A 528 1.64 -28.04 -3.49
N GLN A 529 1.41 -27.27 -2.44
CA GLN A 529 1.53 -27.69 -1.05
C GLN A 529 0.33 -27.16 -0.26
N SER A 530 -0.41 -28.05 0.39
CA SER A 530 -1.49 -27.63 1.29
C SER A 530 -0.96 -26.97 2.57
N LEU A 531 -1.54 -25.84 2.97
CA LEU A 531 -1.10 -25.07 4.13
C LEU A 531 -2.13 -25.07 5.25
N ALA A 532 -3.39 -24.75 4.95
CA ALA A 532 -4.44 -24.60 5.95
C ALA A 532 -5.81 -24.98 5.40
N MET A 533 -6.74 -25.32 6.30
CA MET A 533 -8.14 -25.58 6.00
C MET A 533 -9.03 -24.63 6.78
N MET A 534 -9.83 -23.86 6.06
CA MET A 534 -10.80 -22.93 6.63
C MET A 534 -12.11 -23.65 6.94
N PRO A 535 -12.73 -23.39 8.11
CA PRO A 535 -14.08 -23.86 8.40
C PRO A 535 -15.09 -23.38 7.34
N GLU A 536 -16.15 -24.13 7.10
CA GLU A 536 -17.16 -23.82 6.05
C GLU A 536 -17.71 -22.38 6.14
N GLY A 537 -17.99 -21.89 7.37
CA GLY A 537 -18.48 -20.52 7.61
C GLY A 537 -17.41 -19.42 7.48
N ARG A 538 -16.16 -19.78 7.21
CA ARG A 538 -15.00 -18.87 7.09
C ARG A 538 -14.24 -19.10 5.78
N THR A 539 -14.86 -19.67 4.75
CA THR A 539 -14.30 -19.69 3.38
C THR A 539 -14.24 -18.26 2.81
N ILE A 540 -13.50 -18.07 1.71
CA ILE A 540 -13.26 -16.73 1.13
C ILE A 540 -14.56 -16.03 0.67
N MET A 541 -15.62 -16.80 0.47
CA MET A 541 -16.96 -16.27 0.17
C MET A 541 -17.52 -15.46 1.33
N PHE A 542 -17.32 -15.93 2.57
CA PHE A 542 -17.94 -15.38 3.78
C PHE A 542 -17.00 -14.45 4.57
N ASP A 543 -15.71 -14.51 4.30
CA ASP A 543 -14.68 -13.74 5.01
C ASP A 543 -14.21 -12.53 4.19
N SER A 544 -14.92 -11.40 4.32
CA SER A 544 -14.60 -10.17 3.58
C SER A 544 -13.25 -9.56 3.94
N VAL A 545 -12.83 -9.69 5.21
CA VAL A 545 -11.53 -9.21 5.68
C VAL A 545 -10.43 -9.98 4.96
N ARG A 546 -10.47 -11.32 4.98
CA ARG A 546 -9.47 -12.14 4.28
C ARG A 546 -9.46 -11.88 2.78
N ARG A 547 -10.64 -11.72 2.17
CA ARG A 547 -10.76 -11.45 0.73
C ARG A 547 -10.02 -10.18 0.31
N LEU A 548 -10.01 -9.15 1.14
CA LEU A 548 -9.42 -7.85 0.83
C LEU A 548 -7.94 -7.75 1.27
N ALA A 549 -7.39 -8.77 1.92
CA ALA A 549 -6.12 -8.69 2.64
C ALA A 549 -4.85 -8.59 1.78
N GLY A 550 -4.83 -9.25 0.61
CA GLY A 550 -3.63 -9.35 -0.23
C GLY A 550 -2.57 -10.29 0.36
N ALA A 551 -2.90 -11.58 0.52
CA ALA A 551 -2.00 -12.55 1.13
C ALA A 551 -0.94 -13.05 0.11
N THR A 552 0.18 -12.34 0.04
CA THR A 552 1.31 -12.69 -0.82
C THR A 552 2.49 -13.27 -0.03
N PRO A 553 3.15 -14.35 -0.49
CA PRO A 553 4.34 -14.85 0.17
C PRO A 553 5.51 -13.85 0.18
N SER A 554 6.36 -13.98 1.19
CA SER A 554 7.68 -13.33 1.26
C SER A 554 8.77 -14.39 1.35
N PHE A 555 9.94 -14.10 0.80
CA PHE A 555 11.05 -15.04 0.73
C PHE A 555 12.32 -14.43 1.31
N ALA A 556 13.00 -15.22 2.14
CA ALA A 556 14.38 -14.95 2.51
C ALA A 556 15.10 -16.27 2.74
N GLU A 557 16.33 -16.38 2.26
CA GLU A 557 17.27 -17.41 2.72
C GLU A 557 16.74 -18.85 2.61
N GLY A 558 16.06 -19.16 1.50
CA GLY A 558 15.53 -20.49 1.21
C GLY A 558 14.17 -20.80 1.86
N VAL A 559 13.65 -19.88 2.67
CA VAL A 559 12.36 -20.03 3.36
C VAL A 559 11.32 -19.12 2.73
N LEU A 560 10.22 -19.71 2.29
CA LEU A 560 9.03 -19.00 1.86
C LEU A 560 8.05 -18.90 3.03
N VAL A 561 7.68 -17.69 3.41
CA VAL A 561 6.72 -17.44 4.49
C VAL A 561 5.39 -17.02 3.88
N CYS A 562 4.35 -17.79 4.18
CA CYS A 562 3.05 -17.74 3.54
C CYS A 562 1.98 -17.27 4.55
N PRO A 563 1.53 -16.01 4.49
CA PRO A 563 0.43 -15.55 5.32
C PRO A 563 -0.88 -16.19 4.83
N THR A 564 -1.69 -16.78 5.71
CA THR A 564 -3.00 -17.31 5.28
C THR A 564 -4.09 -16.25 5.31
N SER A 565 -3.87 -15.14 6.04
CA SER A 565 -4.90 -14.13 6.38
C SER A 565 -6.16 -14.75 7.02
N GLY A 566 -6.00 -15.95 7.56
CA GLY A 566 -7.03 -16.78 8.17
C GLY A 566 -6.51 -17.36 9.48
N GLU A 567 -5.95 -16.51 10.36
CA GLU A 567 -5.46 -16.86 11.71
C GLU A 567 -4.06 -17.50 11.79
N GLY A 568 -3.30 -17.59 10.70
CA GLY A 568 -1.97 -18.19 10.78
C GLY A 568 -1.02 -17.90 9.62
N VAL A 569 0.21 -18.35 9.81
CA VAL A 569 1.30 -18.25 8.83
C VAL A 569 2.04 -19.59 8.79
N ALA A 570 2.32 -20.06 7.58
CA ALA A 570 3.14 -21.25 7.37
C ALA A 570 4.46 -20.87 6.70
N ALA A 571 5.56 -21.47 7.13
CA ALA A 571 6.82 -21.42 6.41
C ALA A 571 7.11 -22.72 5.68
N VAL A 572 7.59 -22.61 4.46
CA VAL A 572 7.98 -23.71 3.58
C VAL A 572 9.47 -23.59 3.29
N ASP A 573 10.19 -24.69 3.47
CA ASP A 573 11.58 -24.81 3.01
C ASP A 573 11.57 -25.18 1.52
N LEU A 574 12.06 -24.29 0.65
CA LEU A 574 12.02 -24.51 -0.80
C LEU A 574 12.98 -25.59 -1.28
N ALA A 575 14.08 -25.83 -0.57
CA ALA A 575 15.06 -26.84 -0.96
C ALA A 575 14.50 -28.26 -0.75
N THR A 576 13.62 -28.44 0.24
CA THR A 576 12.99 -29.72 0.54
C THR A 576 11.51 -29.78 0.15
N ARG A 577 10.89 -28.66 -0.23
CA ARG A 577 9.44 -28.53 -0.43
C ARG A 577 8.66 -29.14 0.74
N THR A 578 9.10 -28.85 1.97
CA THR A 578 8.48 -29.33 3.20
C THR A 578 7.99 -28.17 4.05
N LEU A 579 6.95 -28.43 4.83
CA LEU A 579 6.51 -27.49 5.85
C LEU A 579 7.59 -27.39 6.92
N ARG A 580 8.06 -26.17 7.20
CA ARG A 580 9.10 -25.91 8.19
C ARG A 580 8.51 -25.57 9.56
N TRP A 581 7.52 -24.70 9.58
CA TRP A 581 6.77 -24.36 10.78
C TRP A 581 5.40 -23.77 10.43
N GLY A 582 4.45 -23.91 11.34
CA GLY A 582 3.16 -23.22 11.34
C GLY A 582 3.02 -22.39 12.61
N TYR A 583 2.60 -21.14 12.49
CA TYR A 583 2.32 -20.23 13.59
C TYR A 583 0.87 -19.75 13.52
N GLN A 584 0.11 -19.95 14.58
CA GLN A 584 -1.29 -19.52 14.68
C GLN A 584 -1.38 -18.36 15.68
N TYR A 585 -2.09 -17.30 15.31
CA TYR A 585 -2.34 -16.14 16.17
C TYR A 585 -3.83 -15.96 16.42
N THR A 586 -4.16 -15.21 17.47
CA THR A 586 -5.54 -14.87 17.79
C THR A 586 -6.07 -13.89 16.77
N ARG A 587 -7.18 -14.25 16.13
CA ARG A 587 -7.95 -13.35 15.27
C ARG A 587 -9.02 -12.62 16.06
N LEU A 588 -9.30 -11.40 15.64
CA LEU A 588 -10.51 -10.68 15.99
C LEU A 588 -11.62 -11.18 15.08
N ASP A 589 -12.40 -12.14 15.57
CA ASP A 589 -13.66 -12.49 14.91
C ASP A 589 -14.61 -11.28 15.04
N ALA A 590 -14.91 -10.63 13.91
CA ALA A 590 -16.00 -9.66 13.81
C ALA A 590 -17.33 -10.42 13.96
N GLY A 591 -17.72 -10.69 15.21
CA GLY A 591 -18.77 -11.66 15.49
C GLY A 591 -19.52 -11.45 16.80
N ILE A 592 -19.79 -10.21 17.22
CA ILE A 592 -20.89 -9.97 18.15
C ILE A 592 -22.19 -10.07 17.33
N PHE A 593 -22.83 -11.24 17.34
CA PHE A 593 -24.18 -11.40 16.81
C PHE A 593 -25.19 -11.05 17.92
N GLN A 594 -25.96 -9.96 17.76
CA GLN A 594 -27.11 -9.73 18.63
C GLN A 594 -28.27 -10.62 18.17
N ARG A 595 -28.77 -11.47 19.07
CA ARG A 595 -30.02 -12.21 18.87
C ARG A 595 -31.19 -11.26 19.12
N PHE A 596 -32.00 -11.01 18.10
CA PHE A 596 -33.30 -10.38 18.26
C PHE A 596 -34.40 -11.44 18.47
N ASN A 597 -35.53 -11.02 19.04
CA ASN A 597 -36.68 -11.89 19.29
C ASN A 597 -37.15 -12.54 17.98
N ARG A 598 -37.30 -13.88 17.97
CA ARG A 598 -37.61 -14.78 16.83
C ARG A 598 -36.42 -15.29 15.98
N GLY A 599 -35.22 -15.42 16.55
CA GLY A 599 -34.18 -16.30 15.97
C GLY A 599 -33.40 -15.73 14.78
N PHE A 600 -33.63 -14.46 14.41
CA PHE A 600 -32.77 -13.75 13.48
C PHE A 600 -31.49 -13.27 14.19
N GLN A 601 -30.34 -13.73 13.71
CA GLN A 601 -29.02 -13.19 14.08
C GLN A 601 -28.63 -12.14 13.07
N MET A 602 -28.37 -10.93 13.53
CA MET A 602 -27.77 -9.87 12.71
C MET A 602 -26.31 -9.67 13.15
N PRO A 603 -25.35 -9.60 12.22
CA PRO A 603 -24.01 -9.15 12.55
C PRO A 603 -24.09 -7.71 13.04
N VAL A 604 -23.54 -7.43 14.23
CA VAL A 604 -23.31 -6.05 14.64
C VAL A 604 -22.12 -5.56 13.82
N ALA A 605 -22.34 -4.57 12.95
CA ALA A 605 -21.24 -3.87 12.32
C ALA A 605 -20.42 -3.20 13.45
N THR A 606 -19.26 -3.78 13.77
CA THR A 606 -18.24 -3.06 14.51
C THR A 606 -17.76 -1.95 13.60
N ASP A 607 -17.90 -0.72 14.06
CA ASP A 607 -17.40 0.47 13.37
C ASP A 607 -15.88 0.31 13.15
N PRO A 608 -15.41 0.05 11.91
CA PRO A 608 -13.99 -0.14 11.62
C PRO A 608 -13.17 1.11 12.00
N GLU A 609 -13.84 2.26 12.15
CA GLU A 609 -13.24 3.54 12.52
C GLU A 609 -12.88 3.61 14.01
N LYS A 610 -13.44 2.71 14.85
CA LYS A 610 -13.17 2.64 16.30
C LYS A 610 -12.21 1.52 16.71
N THR A 611 -11.85 0.64 15.78
CA THR A 611 -10.92 -0.45 16.04
C THR A 611 -9.64 -0.23 15.24
N SER A 612 -8.50 -0.13 15.93
CA SER A 612 -7.21 -0.02 15.26
C SER A 612 -6.87 -1.31 14.55
N HIS A 613 -6.56 -1.26 13.26
CA HIS A 613 -6.13 -2.42 12.48
C HIS A 613 -4.93 -2.08 11.62
N TRP A 614 -4.14 -3.09 11.30
CA TRP A 614 -3.13 -2.99 10.25
C TRP A 614 -3.81 -2.74 8.90
N ILE A 615 -3.25 -1.85 8.11
CA ILE A 615 -3.79 -1.54 6.78
C ILE A 615 -3.28 -2.48 5.69
N ASP A 616 -2.38 -3.43 6.00
CA ASP A 616 -1.93 -4.46 5.07
C ASP A 616 -1.45 -5.71 5.81
N GLY A 617 -1.67 -6.88 5.20
CA GLY A 617 -1.37 -8.20 5.76
C GLY A 617 0.04 -8.71 5.44
N SER A 618 1.04 -7.83 5.29
CA SER A 618 2.36 -8.21 4.80
C SER A 618 3.18 -9.06 5.78
N VAL A 619 4.03 -9.89 5.19
CA VAL A 619 5.14 -10.54 5.87
C VAL A 619 6.43 -9.79 5.56
N THR A 620 7.05 -9.15 6.55
CA THR A 620 8.33 -8.46 6.38
C THR A 620 9.45 -9.32 6.96
N ILE A 621 10.50 -9.60 6.19
CA ILE A 621 11.62 -10.43 6.64
C ILE A 621 12.90 -9.59 6.71
N ALA A 622 13.56 -9.58 7.87
CA ALA A 622 14.83 -8.88 8.04
C ALA A 622 15.66 -9.48 9.17
N GLY A 623 16.97 -9.69 8.94
CA GLY A 623 17.89 -10.16 9.97
C GLY A 623 17.48 -11.49 10.64
N GLY A 624 16.87 -12.40 9.88
CA GLY A 624 16.32 -13.67 10.42
C GLY A 624 15.08 -13.50 11.31
N SER A 625 14.46 -12.32 11.32
CA SER A 625 13.15 -12.07 11.94
C SER A 625 12.06 -11.98 10.87
N VAL A 626 10.87 -12.44 11.22
CA VAL A 626 9.65 -12.34 10.42
C VAL A 626 8.66 -11.47 11.18
N LEU A 627 8.39 -10.27 10.69
CA LEU A 627 7.36 -9.39 11.23
C LEU A 627 6.04 -9.61 10.50
N LEU A 628 4.96 -9.76 11.26
CA LEU A 628 3.62 -9.99 10.76
C LEU A 628 2.69 -8.86 11.21
N THR A 629 1.98 -8.27 10.26
CA THR A 629 0.90 -7.29 10.49
C THR A 629 -0.45 -7.86 10.04
N PRO A 630 -0.90 -8.98 10.63
CA PRO A 630 -2.16 -9.63 10.21
C PRO A 630 -3.35 -8.68 10.36
N ILE A 631 -4.04 -8.36 9.27
CA ILE A 631 -5.15 -7.40 9.27
C ILE A 631 -6.34 -7.83 10.13
N GLU A 632 -6.48 -9.14 10.33
CA GLU A 632 -7.52 -9.76 11.13
C GLU A 632 -7.15 -9.82 12.63
N SER A 633 -5.99 -9.30 13.02
CA SER A 633 -5.54 -9.18 14.41
C SER A 633 -5.10 -7.74 14.71
N MET A 634 -5.04 -7.42 16.00
CA MET A 634 -4.59 -6.13 16.51
C MET A 634 -3.14 -6.15 16.97
N ASP A 635 -2.40 -7.23 16.74
CA ASP A 635 -1.05 -7.39 17.24
C ASP A 635 0.00 -7.41 16.12
N LEU A 636 1.17 -6.87 16.43
CA LEU A 636 2.42 -7.07 15.71
C LEU A 636 3.10 -8.32 16.28
N HIS A 637 3.42 -9.27 15.41
CA HIS A 637 4.17 -10.46 15.79
C HIS A 637 5.58 -10.41 15.20
N CYS A 638 6.57 -10.93 15.93
CA CYS A 638 7.92 -11.11 15.44
C CYS A 638 8.38 -12.55 15.72
N LEU A 639 8.63 -13.30 14.66
CA LEU A 639 9.04 -14.70 14.72
C LEU A 639 10.48 -14.85 14.27
N ASP A 640 11.14 -15.90 14.75
CA ASP A 640 12.38 -16.37 14.15
C ASP A 640 12.11 -17.08 12.81
N LEU A 641 12.82 -16.68 11.76
CA LEU A 641 12.61 -17.18 10.40
C LEU A 641 12.75 -18.71 10.29
N LEU A 642 13.64 -19.31 11.07
CA LEU A 642 13.95 -20.74 10.96
C LEU A 642 13.02 -21.60 11.81
N THR A 643 12.59 -21.09 12.96
CA THR A 643 11.86 -21.88 13.95
C THR A 643 10.41 -21.48 14.13
N GLY A 644 9.97 -20.33 13.61
CA GLY A 644 8.61 -19.82 13.79
C GLY A 644 8.27 -19.42 15.23
N LYS A 645 9.23 -19.52 16.16
CA LYS A 645 9.03 -19.14 17.56
C LYS A 645 8.99 -17.63 17.68
N ALA A 646 8.06 -17.12 18.49
CA ALA A 646 7.99 -15.70 18.80
C ALA A 646 9.29 -15.25 19.51
N LYS A 647 9.91 -14.18 19.01
CA LYS A 647 11.10 -13.57 19.63
C LYS A 647 10.74 -12.77 20.88
N TRP A 648 9.53 -12.24 20.92
CA TRP A 648 8.97 -11.47 22.01
C TRP A 648 7.43 -11.57 22.02
N PRO A 649 6.76 -11.27 23.15
CA PRO A 649 5.29 -11.28 23.23
C PRO A 649 4.66 -10.30 22.22
N PRO A 650 3.54 -10.66 21.56
CA PRO A 650 2.91 -9.78 20.57
C PRO A 650 2.66 -8.37 21.11
N LEU A 651 2.89 -7.36 20.28
CA LEU A 651 2.75 -5.95 20.65
C LEU A 651 1.46 -5.38 20.03
N PRO A 652 0.64 -4.61 20.77
CA PRO A 652 -0.58 -4.06 20.21
C PRO A 652 -0.27 -3.04 19.10
N CYS A 653 -1.08 -3.07 18.04
CA CYS A 653 -1.08 -2.14 16.91
C CYS A 653 -1.25 -0.69 17.40
N ALA A 654 -2.11 -0.47 18.40
CA ALA A 654 -2.41 0.84 18.97
C ALA A 654 -2.78 1.88 17.87
N GLU A 655 -1.97 2.92 17.63
CA GLU A 655 -2.20 3.90 16.56
C GLU A 655 -1.34 3.66 15.30
N MET A 656 -0.62 2.54 15.25
CA MET A 656 0.20 2.16 14.10
C MET A 656 -0.69 1.66 12.95
N LEU A 657 -0.22 1.82 11.72
CA LEU A 657 -0.93 1.47 10.50
C LEU A 657 -0.19 0.37 9.73
N TYR A 658 1.13 0.51 9.56
CA TYR A 658 1.96 -0.42 8.80
C TYR A 658 3.46 -0.32 9.16
N ILE A 659 4.25 -1.28 8.69
CA ILE A 659 5.72 -1.24 8.77
C ILE A 659 6.25 -0.46 7.56
N GLY A 660 6.90 0.69 7.79
CA GLY A 660 7.52 1.48 6.73
C GLY A 660 8.76 0.81 6.16
N CYS A 661 9.75 0.54 7.01
CA CYS A 661 11.00 -0.12 6.62
C CYS A 661 11.67 -0.82 7.82
N VAL A 662 12.77 -1.50 7.55
CA VAL A 662 13.68 -2.01 8.58
C VAL A 662 15.06 -1.39 8.34
N HIS A 663 15.58 -0.69 9.35
CA HIS A 663 16.87 -0.01 9.29
C HIS A 663 17.73 -0.43 10.49
N ASP A 664 18.91 -0.99 10.23
CA ASP A 664 19.89 -1.42 11.24
C ASP A 664 19.30 -2.18 12.43
N GLY A 665 18.48 -3.21 12.16
CA GLY A 665 17.87 -4.03 13.21
C GLY A 665 16.69 -3.37 13.94
N LYS A 666 16.21 -2.22 13.46
CA LYS A 666 15.02 -1.52 13.96
C LYS A 666 13.90 -1.60 12.94
N ALA A 667 12.70 -2.00 13.36
CA ALA A 667 11.50 -1.90 12.55
C ALA A 667 10.87 -0.52 12.74
N ILE A 668 10.62 0.18 11.64
CA ILE A 668 10.03 1.52 11.63
C ILE A 668 8.52 1.37 11.37
N LEU A 669 7.71 1.74 12.35
CA LEU A 669 6.25 1.66 12.33
C LEU A 669 5.67 3.06 12.05
N VAL A 670 4.83 3.16 11.03
CA VAL A 670 4.12 4.39 10.70
C VAL A 670 2.71 4.29 11.27
N GLY A 671 2.31 5.29 12.06
CA GLY A 671 0.97 5.40 12.62
C GLY A 671 0.20 6.61 12.11
N LYS A 672 -1.01 6.80 12.65
CA LYS A 672 -1.94 7.84 12.19
C LYS A 672 -1.39 9.27 12.32
N LYS A 673 -0.61 9.54 13.37
CA LYS A 673 -0.07 10.88 13.70
C LYS A 673 1.39 10.84 14.16
N GLN A 674 2.04 9.67 14.13
CA GLN A 674 3.39 9.50 14.65
C GLN A 674 4.13 8.36 13.94
N VAL A 675 5.45 8.36 14.04
CA VAL A 675 6.32 7.25 13.60
C VAL A 675 7.13 6.73 14.79
N LYS A 676 7.18 5.42 14.97
CA LYS A 676 7.93 4.75 16.03
C LYS A 676 8.98 3.81 15.47
N ALA A 677 9.99 3.49 16.27
CA ALA A 677 10.93 2.43 15.97
C ALA A 677 10.97 1.42 17.12
N ILE A 678 11.02 0.14 16.80
CA ILE A 678 11.23 -0.95 17.77
C ILE A 678 12.43 -1.81 17.36
N ASN A 679 13.16 -2.34 18.34
CA ASN A 679 14.27 -3.25 18.08
C ASN A 679 13.73 -4.63 17.68
N LEU A 680 14.26 -5.21 16.60
CA LEU A 680 13.88 -6.56 16.18
C LEU A 680 14.24 -7.63 17.22
N ALA A 681 15.30 -7.38 18.00
CA ALA A 681 15.84 -8.33 18.96
C ALA A 681 14.92 -8.57 20.16
N ASP A 682 14.27 -7.52 20.68
CA ASP A 682 13.49 -7.60 21.94
C ASP A 682 12.14 -6.89 21.92
N GLY A 683 11.78 -6.24 20.81
CA GLY A 683 10.49 -5.56 20.64
C GLY A 683 10.36 -4.23 21.39
N LYS A 684 11.40 -3.78 22.10
CA LYS A 684 11.36 -2.51 22.84
C LYS A 684 11.54 -1.32 21.90
N GLU A 685 11.03 -0.17 22.32
CA GLU A 685 11.22 1.10 21.60
C GLU A 685 12.71 1.38 21.40
N ALA A 686 13.10 1.67 20.16
CA ALA A 686 14.49 1.92 19.75
C ALA A 686 14.87 3.41 19.83
N TRP A 687 13.87 4.30 19.83
CA TRP A 687 14.05 5.75 20.02
C TRP A 687 13.54 6.16 21.40
N ALA A 688 14.03 7.31 21.90
CA ALA A 688 13.60 7.83 23.20
C ALA A 688 12.14 8.31 23.20
N ALA A 689 11.64 8.77 22.06
CA ALA A 689 10.25 9.16 21.85
C ALA A 689 9.84 8.90 20.39
N PRO A 690 8.54 8.72 20.11
CA PRO A 690 8.00 8.72 18.76
C PRO A 690 8.24 10.05 18.05
N VAL A 691 8.37 10.01 16.72
CA VAL A 691 8.36 11.20 15.87
C VAL A 691 6.91 11.64 15.69
N ASP A 692 6.54 12.82 16.21
CA ASP A 692 5.24 13.45 15.97
C ASP A 692 5.16 14.00 14.54
N LEU A 693 4.02 13.82 13.87
CA LEU A 693 3.74 14.36 12.53
C LEU A 693 3.02 15.72 12.59
N ASP A 694 3.13 16.45 13.71
CA ASP A 694 2.50 17.77 13.94
C ASP A 694 0.97 17.75 13.72
N GLY A 695 0.34 16.65 14.13
CA GLY A 695 -1.08 16.39 13.94
C GLY A 695 -1.51 16.09 12.50
N ASP A 696 -0.57 15.95 11.56
CA ASP A 696 -0.84 15.50 10.19
C ASP A 696 -0.95 13.97 10.12
N ALA A 697 -1.61 13.48 9.07
CA ALA A 697 -1.81 12.07 8.81
C ALA A 697 -1.08 11.63 7.53
N PRO A 698 -0.52 10.41 7.49
CA PRO A 698 0.02 9.86 6.25
C PRO A 698 -1.04 9.81 5.14
N SER A 699 -0.69 10.25 3.93
CA SER A 699 -1.56 10.17 2.74
C SER A 699 -1.19 9.04 1.78
N GLY A 700 -0.11 8.32 2.11
CA GLY A 700 0.47 7.29 1.28
C GLY A 700 1.65 6.60 1.97
N ARG A 701 2.17 5.56 1.32
CA ARG A 701 3.42 4.90 1.73
C ARG A 701 4.63 5.71 1.31
N GLY A 702 5.59 5.81 2.21
CA GLY A 702 6.86 6.46 1.98
C GLY A 702 7.90 5.54 1.35
N TYR A 703 9.07 6.09 1.06
CA TYR A 703 10.22 5.32 0.59
C TYR A 703 11.40 5.41 1.58
N TYR A 704 12.22 4.38 1.58
CA TYR A 704 13.40 4.24 2.44
C TYR A 704 14.67 4.41 1.62
N SER A 705 15.54 5.32 2.06
CA SER A 705 16.81 5.62 1.40
C SER A 705 17.88 5.90 2.44
N GLU A 706 18.97 5.13 2.38
CA GLU A 706 20.10 5.21 3.31
C GLU A 706 19.68 5.06 4.79
N HIS A 707 19.61 6.17 5.53
CA HIS A 707 19.20 6.25 6.94
C HIS A 707 18.00 7.21 7.11
N PHE A 708 17.27 7.47 6.02
CA PHE A 708 16.08 8.32 6.02
C PHE A 708 14.85 7.56 5.52
N TYR A 709 13.71 7.90 6.11
CA TYR A 709 12.40 7.52 5.59
C TYR A 709 11.62 8.78 5.19
N TYR A 710 11.06 8.76 3.99
CA TYR A 710 10.37 9.91 3.39
C TYR A 710 8.87 9.63 3.37
N LEU A 711 8.11 10.31 4.23
CA LEU A 711 6.69 10.03 4.47
C LEU A 711 5.79 11.15 3.92
N PRO A 712 4.92 10.87 2.94
CA PRO A 712 3.95 11.83 2.43
C PRO A 712 2.74 11.95 3.38
N THR A 713 2.18 13.15 3.48
CA THR A 713 1.06 13.43 4.38
C THR A 713 -0.08 14.22 3.73
N SER A 714 -1.23 14.16 4.38
CA SER A 714 -2.51 14.70 3.92
C SER A 714 -2.50 16.23 3.75
N SER A 715 -1.69 16.95 4.53
CA SER A 715 -1.55 18.41 4.41
C SER A 715 -0.56 18.86 3.33
N SER A 716 -0.26 18.00 2.35
CA SER A 716 0.71 18.26 1.26
C SER A 716 2.12 18.51 1.80
N GLN A 717 2.59 17.63 2.68
CA GLN A 717 3.96 17.63 3.18
C GLN A 717 4.66 16.31 2.85
N LEU A 718 5.98 16.39 2.74
CA LEU A 718 6.88 15.24 2.71
C LEU A 718 7.87 15.38 3.88
N PHE A 719 7.75 14.50 4.86
CA PHE A 719 8.65 14.44 6.01
C PHE A 719 9.86 13.56 5.69
N LYS A 720 11.07 14.10 5.83
CA LYS A 720 12.32 13.35 5.82
C LYS A 720 12.72 13.03 7.26
N ILE A 721 12.57 11.78 7.67
CA ILE A 721 12.80 11.31 9.04
C ILE A 721 14.16 10.62 9.14
N ASP A 722 15.03 11.11 10.03
CA ASP A 722 16.32 10.49 10.39
C ASP A 722 16.05 9.23 11.24
N LEU A 723 16.38 8.06 10.68
CA LEU A 723 16.06 6.76 11.28
C LEU A 723 17.01 6.38 12.43
N ASP A 724 18.20 6.97 12.46
CA ASP A 724 19.15 6.74 13.54
C ASP A 724 18.74 7.49 14.79
N LYS A 725 18.31 8.74 14.63
CA LYS A 725 17.94 9.64 15.74
C LYS A 725 16.47 9.58 16.13
N GLY A 726 15.58 9.21 15.21
CA GLY A 726 14.14 9.33 15.42
C GLY A 726 13.70 10.79 15.46
N SER A 727 14.07 11.57 14.44
CA SER A 727 13.70 12.99 14.35
C SER A 727 13.43 13.43 12.92
N ILE A 728 12.68 14.53 12.75
CA ILE A 728 12.44 15.13 11.44
C ILE A 728 13.70 15.90 11.03
N ALA A 729 14.36 15.45 9.97
CA ALA A 729 15.54 16.12 9.40
C ALA A 729 15.13 17.25 8.44
N ALA A 730 14.03 17.09 7.71
CA ALA A 730 13.45 18.12 6.87
C ALA A 730 11.96 17.89 6.67
N GLN A 731 11.22 18.97 6.44
CA GLN A 731 9.82 18.95 6.03
C GLN A 731 9.68 19.79 4.78
N VAL A 732 9.03 19.24 3.76
CA VAL A 732 8.91 19.89 2.45
C VAL A 732 7.45 19.99 2.05
N LYS A 733 6.97 21.21 1.80
CA LYS A 733 5.61 21.46 1.32
C LYS A 733 5.51 21.14 -0.18
N THR A 734 4.63 20.22 -0.54
CA THR A 734 4.36 19.82 -1.92
C THR A 734 3.19 20.64 -2.49
N GLY A 735 3.04 20.66 -3.82
CA GLY A 735 1.94 21.37 -4.49
C GLY A 735 0.56 20.73 -4.26
N SER A 736 0.53 19.44 -3.95
CA SER A 736 -0.65 18.64 -3.65
C SER A 736 -0.26 17.46 -2.74
N PRO A 737 -1.21 16.79 -2.07
CA PRO A 737 -0.92 15.58 -1.32
C PRO A 737 -0.29 14.52 -2.23
N LEU A 738 0.80 13.92 -1.78
CA LEU A 738 1.41 12.76 -2.46
C LEU A 738 0.78 11.47 -1.93
N GLY A 739 0.84 10.40 -2.72
CA GLY A 739 0.27 9.10 -2.37
C GLY A 739 1.36 8.07 -2.11
N ASN A 740 1.17 6.84 -2.58
CA ASN A 740 2.18 5.79 -2.46
C ASN A 740 3.40 6.11 -3.32
N LEU A 741 4.57 6.18 -2.69
CA LEU A 741 5.81 6.64 -3.29
C LEU A 741 6.72 5.50 -3.73
N VAL A 742 7.27 5.61 -4.94
CA VAL A 742 8.29 4.72 -5.47
C VAL A 742 9.41 5.55 -6.09
N CYS A 743 10.64 5.33 -5.65
CA CYS A 743 11.81 5.93 -6.29
C CYS A 743 12.35 4.98 -7.36
N TYR A 744 12.65 5.51 -8.53
CA TYR A 744 13.26 4.77 -9.62
C TYR A 744 14.20 5.65 -10.42
N LYS A 745 15.47 5.25 -10.53
CA LYS A 745 16.54 6.06 -11.13
C LYS A 745 16.56 7.47 -10.51
N ASP A 746 16.32 8.50 -11.33
CA ASP A 746 16.37 9.91 -10.95
C ASP A 746 14.97 10.50 -10.73
N GLU A 747 13.94 9.66 -10.61
CA GLU A 747 12.54 10.07 -10.50
C GLU A 747 11.84 9.48 -9.26
N LEU A 748 10.91 10.26 -8.71
CA LEU A 748 9.94 9.85 -7.72
C LEU A 748 8.58 9.71 -8.39
N VAL A 749 8.00 8.52 -8.34
CA VAL A 749 6.62 8.25 -8.74
C VAL A 749 5.72 8.31 -7.52
N SER A 750 4.59 9.00 -7.63
CA SER A 750 3.56 9.12 -6.59
C SER A 750 2.22 8.68 -7.14
N GLN A 751 1.64 7.62 -6.57
CA GLN A 751 0.29 7.16 -6.91
C GLN A 751 -0.72 7.58 -5.84
N THR A 752 -1.62 8.48 -6.21
CA THR A 752 -2.77 8.92 -5.40
C THR A 752 -4.05 8.22 -5.89
N PRO A 753 -5.19 8.34 -5.17
CA PRO A 753 -6.49 7.91 -5.68
C PRO A 753 -6.86 8.52 -7.04
N GLU A 754 -6.41 9.74 -7.31
CA GLU A 754 -6.79 10.51 -8.50
C GLU A 754 -5.90 10.26 -9.71
N GLY A 755 -4.69 9.72 -9.50
CA GLY A 755 -3.74 9.56 -10.59
C GLY A 755 -2.34 9.18 -10.16
N ILE A 756 -1.47 9.14 -11.15
CA ILE A 756 -0.04 8.88 -10.97
C ILE A 756 0.76 10.06 -11.51
N SER A 757 1.76 10.50 -10.75
CA SER A 757 2.62 11.61 -11.12
C SER A 757 4.09 11.24 -10.95
N SER A 758 4.95 11.80 -11.80
CA SER A 758 6.40 11.71 -11.63
C SER A 758 7.01 13.06 -11.28
N TYR A 759 8.05 13.04 -10.46
CA TYR A 759 8.82 14.19 -10.01
C TYR A 759 10.30 13.89 -10.19
N TYR A 760 11.10 14.89 -10.59
CA TYR A 760 12.55 14.72 -10.57
C TYR A 760 13.06 14.66 -9.13
N LEU A 761 14.08 13.84 -8.88
CA LEU A 761 14.86 13.90 -7.65
C LEU A 761 15.86 15.05 -7.73
N THR A 762 15.94 15.85 -6.67
CA THR A 762 16.69 17.11 -6.66
C THR A 762 18.19 16.89 -6.90
N GLU A 763 18.82 15.97 -6.17
CA GLU A 763 20.28 15.78 -6.24
C GLU A 763 20.75 15.18 -7.57
N PRO A 764 20.11 14.12 -8.12
CA PRO A 764 20.43 13.65 -9.47
C PRO A 764 20.22 14.72 -10.55
N LEU A 765 19.13 15.48 -10.47
CA LEU A 765 18.86 16.55 -11.42
C LEU A 765 19.90 17.67 -11.34
N ARG A 766 20.34 18.05 -10.13
CA ARG A 766 21.40 19.03 -9.93
C ARG A 766 22.70 18.60 -10.62
N LYS A 767 23.14 17.36 -10.39
CA LYS A 767 24.33 16.80 -11.07
C LYS A 767 24.19 16.79 -12.59
N ARG A 768 23.02 16.39 -13.10
CA ARG A 768 22.74 16.35 -14.54
C ARG A 768 22.77 17.75 -15.16
N THR A 769 22.14 18.72 -14.52
CA THR A 769 22.08 20.11 -15.02
C THR A 769 23.45 20.77 -15.00
N GLU A 770 24.23 20.58 -13.94
CA GLU A 770 25.62 21.06 -13.86
C GLU A 770 26.49 20.47 -14.97
N ALA A 771 26.40 19.15 -15.21
CA ALA A 771 27.15 18.49 -16.27
C ALA A 771 26.77 18.99 -17.67
N LEU A 772 25.48 19.28 -17.92
CA LEU A 772 25.02 19.85 -19.18
C LEU A 772 25.48 21.30 -19.36
N LEU A 773 25.36 22.13 -18.33
CA LEU A 773 25.80 23.53 -18.36
C LEU A 773 27.31 23.68 -18.50
N ALA A 774 28.09 22.73 -17.95
CA ALA A 774 29.53 22.67 -18.16
C ALA A 774 29.90 22.39 -19.64
N LYS A 775 29.07 21.62 -20.35
CA LYS A 775 29.25 21.35 -21.79
C LYS A 775 28.71 22.48 -22.67
N ASN A 776 27.55 23.05 -22.30
CA ASN A 776 26.90 24.14 -22.99
C ASN A 776 26.24 25.09 -21.98
N ALA A 777 26.87 26.24 -21.74
CA ALA A 777 26.38 27.23 -20.79
C ALA A 777 25.03 27.87 -21.18
N ASN A 778 24.58 27.69 -22.43
CA ASN A 778 23.31 28.19 -22.99
C ASN A 778 22.32 27.04 -23.28
N ASP A 779 22.46 25.88 -22.64
CA ASP A 779 21.46 24.82 -22.78
C ASP A 779 20.12 25.27 -22.13
N PRO A 780 19.04 25.47 -22.92
CA PRO A 780 17.80 26.04 -22.38
C PRO A 780 17.13 25.12 -21.36
N TRP A 781 17.18 23.80 -21.58
CA TRP A 781 16.59 22.82 -20.67
C TRP A 781 17.34 22.78 -19.33
N ALA A 782 18.67 22.77 -19.37
CA ALA A 782 19.48 22.74 -18.16
C ALA A 782 19.37 24.06 -17.36
N LEU A 783 19.25 25.21 -18.03
CA LEU A 783 18.95 26.49 -17.38
C LEU A 783 17.56 26.47 -16.73
N ALA A 784 16.54 25.97 -17.42
CA ALA A 784 15.18 25.88 -16.87
C ALA A 784 15.15 25.03 -15.59
N ARG A 785 15.76 23.83 -15.62
CA ARG A 785 15.85 22.94 -14.45
C ARG A 785 16.68 23.51 -13.32
N ARG A 786 17.79 24.21 -13.63
CA ARG A 786 18.57 24.92 -12.62
C ARG A 786 17.73 26.01 -11.95
N GLY A 787 16.94 26.75 -12.73
CA GLY A 787 15.98 27.73 -12.21
C GLY A 787 14.98 27.11 -11.24
N GLU A 788 14.44 25.93 -11.57
CA GLU A 788 13.53 25.18 -10.70
C GLU A 788 14.18 24.76 -9.37
N ILE A 789 15.41 24.23 -9.44
CA ILE A 789 16.19 23.87 -8.24
C ILE A 789 16.46 25.11 -7.37
N LEU A 790 16.80 26.26 -7.98
CA LEU A 790 17.02 27.51 -7.26
C LEU A 790 15.74 28.00 -6.56
N LEU A 791 14.55 27.80 -7.16
CA LEU A 791 13.28 28.12 -6.50
C LEU A 791 13.08 27.28 -5.24
N GLN A 792 13.38 25.98 -5.31
CA GLN A 792 13.30 25.08 -4.15
C GLN A 792 14.34 25.42 -3.07
N ASP A 793 15.55 25.81 -3.47
CA ASP A 793 16.62 26.25 -2.56
C ASP A 793 16.33 27.64 -1.94
N GLY A 794 15.19 28.27 -2.26
CA GLY A 794 14.79 29.60 -1.76
C GLY A 794 15.51 30.77 -2.43
N LYS A 795 16.28 30.53 -3.49
CA LYS A 795 17.06 31.54 -4.23
C LYS A 795 16.23 32.17 -5.35
N GLN A 796 15.15 32.83 -4.96
CA GLN A 796 14.10 33.33 -5.87
C GLN A 796 14.62 34.31 -6.94
N GLU A 797 15.49 35.24 -6.58
CA GLU A 797 16.10 36.21 -7.50
C GLU A 797 17.01 35.55 -8.55
N GLU A 798 17.91 34.64 -8.11
CA GLU A 798 18.77 33.88 -9.02
C GLU A 798 17.93 32.99 -9.95
N ALA A 799 16.87 32.37 -9.42
CA ALA A 799 15.94 31.57 -10.20
C ALA A 799 15.23 32.42 -11.26
N LEU A 800 14.71 33.59 -10.90
CA LEU A 800 14.04 34.52 -11.82
C LEU A 800 14.96 34.89 -13.00
N GLN A 801 16.22 35.24 -12.73
CA GLN A 801 17.19 35.58 -13.77
C GLN A 801 17.52 34.37 -14.65
N THR A 802 17.71 33.20 -14.05
CA THR A 802 18.02 31.96 -14.76
C THR A 802 16.87 31.53 -15.67
N LEU A 803 15.63 31.59 -15.18
CA LEU A 803 14.41 31.23 -15.92
C LEU A 803 14.12 32.23 -17.05
N ARG A 804 14.33 33.54 -16.85
CA ARG A 804 14.24 34.53 -17.94
C ARG A 804 15.21 34.19 -19.06
N ARG A 805 16.45 33.84 -18.73
CA ARG A 805 17.46 33.44 -19.73
C ARG A 805 17.05 32.15 -20.45
N ALA A 806 16.54 31.15 -19.74
CA ALA A 806 16.02 29.93 -20.35
C ALA A 806 14.88 30.23 -21.32
N LEU A 807 13.92 31.08 -20.93
CA LEU A 807 12.78 31.46 -21.75
C LEU A 807 13.17 32.28 -22.99
N VAL A 808 14.19 33.14 -22.90
CA VAL A 808 14.73 33.85 -24.07
C VAL A 808 15.32 32.86 -25.09
N LEU A 809 15.96 31.79 -24.63
CA LEU A 809 16.54 30.76 -25.50
C LEU A 809 15.48 29.79 -26.05
N ALA A 810 14.37 29.59 -25.34
CA ALA A 810 13.25 28.74 -25.75
C ALA A 810 11.90 29.42 -25.46
N PRO A 811 11.47 30.41 -26.28
CA PRO A 811 10.26 31.22 -26.00
C PRO A 811 8.95 30.45 -26.02
N GLU A 812 8.92 29.27 -26.65
CA GLU A 812 7.72 28.43 -26.75
C GLU A 812 7.60 27.40 -25.62
N ASP A 813 8.59 27.32 -24.72
CA ASP A 813 8.56 26.36 -23.61
C ASP A 813 7.54 26.79 -22.53
N ALA A 814 6.36 26.17 -22.60
CA ALA A 814 5.27 26.40 -21.66
C ALA A 814 5.63 26.07 -20.20
N GLU A 815 6.49 25.08 -19.97
CA GLU A 815 6.90 24.68 -18.62
C GLU A 815 7.82 25.73 -18.00
N THR A 816 8.77 26.25 -18.79
CA THR A 816 9.63 27.36 -18.37
C THR A 816 8.82 28.64 -18.13
N LYS A 817 7.81 28.95 -18.95
CA LYS A 817 6.86 30.06 -18.69
C LYS A 817 6.15 29.89 -17.35
N ALA A 818 5.67 28.69 -17.05
CA ALA A 818 5.00 28.38 -15.78
C ALA A 818 5.93 28.51 -14.58
N MET A 819 7.16 28.00 -14.67
CA MET A 819 8.16 28.13 -13.60
C MET A 819 8.55 29.60 -13.37
N LEU A 820 8.72 30.38 -14.44
CA LEU A 820 9.01 31.81 -14.35
C LEU A 820 7.86 32.58 -13.67
N ALA A 821 6.62 32.29 -14.06
CA ALA A 821 5.45 32.88 -13.43
C ALA A 821 5.37 32.54 -11.93
N ARG A 822 5.64 31.29 -11.54
CA ARG A 822 5.71 30.88 -10.12
C ARG A 822 6.80 31.61 -9.37
N ALA A 823 7.97 31.81 -9.97
CA ALA A 823 9.06 32.60 -9.38
C ALA A 823 8.60 34.04 -9.06
N MET A 824 7.93 34.69 -10.01
CA MET A 824 7.40 36.05 -9.83
C MET A 824 6.31 36.10 -8.76
N LEU A 825 5.37 35.15 -8.77
CA LEU A 825 4.32 35.08 -7.75
C LEU A 825 4.89 34.82 -6.35
N SER A 826 5.96 34.03 -6.25
CA SER A 826 6.64 33.78 -4.97
C SER A 826 7.27 35.07 -4.40
N LEU A 827 7.91 35.88 -5.24
CA LEU A 827 8.46 37.20 -4.84
C LEU A 827 7.34 38.19 -4.47
N LEU A 828 6.27 38.25 -5.27
CA LEU A 828 5.10 39.08 -4.98
C LEU A 828 4.39 38.67 -3.67
N ARG A 829 4.40 37.37 -3.33
CA ARG A 829 3.85 36.87 -2.07
C ARG A 829 4.71 37.25 -0.87
N ALA A 830 6.03 37.25 -1.03
CA ALA A 830 6.97 37.62 0.02
C ALA A 830 6.90 39.13 0.32
N ASP A 831 6.95 39.97 -0.72
CA ASP A 831 6.78 41.41 -0.61
C ASP A 831 6.20 41.99 -1.91
N PHE A 832 4.89 42.23 -1.92
CA PHE A 832 4.21 42.75 -3.10
C PHE A 832 4.68 44.16 -3.47
N ALA A 833 4.94 45.01 -2.47
CA ALA A 833 5.29 46.41 -2.70
C ALA A 833 6.68 46.54 -3.32
N ALA A 834 7.65 45.77 -2.82
CA ALA A 834 9.00 45.74 -3.38
C ALA A 834 9.05 45.21 -4.82
N HIS A 835 8.12 44.31 -5.18
CA HIS A 835 8.13 43.61 -6.46
C HIS A 835 6.97 43.99 -7.39
N GLN A 836 6.28 45.11 -7.15
CA GLN A 836 5.09 45.52 -7.91
C GLN A 836 5.36 45.58 -9.43
N ALA A 837 6.58 45.94 -9.85
CA ALA A 837 6.96 45.98 -11.25
C ALA A 837 6.85 44.61 -11.96
N LEU A 838 7.00 43.49 -11.23
CA LEU A 838 6.85 42.14 -11.78
C LEU A 838 5.42 41.86 -12.26
N THR A 839 4.43 42.60 -11.78
CA THR A 839 3.01 42.37 -12.16
C THR A 839 2.77 42.55 -13.66
N LEU A 840 3.47 43.50 -14.29
CA LEU A 840 3.36 43.78 -15.73
C LEU A 840 3.90 42.63 -16.59
N GLU A 841 4.93 41.94 -16.11
CA GLU A 841 5.52 40.79 -16.79
C GLU A 841 4.77 39.48 -16.47
N ALA A 842 4.30 39.32 -15.23
CA ALA A 842 3.59 38.12 -14.79
C ALA A 842 2.22 37.98 -15.44
N GLU A 843 1.42 39.05 -15.52
CA GLU A 843 0.04 38.99 -16.04
C GLU A 843 -0.09 38.35 -17.44
N PRO A 844 0.71 38.70 -18.46
CA PRO A 844 0.62 38.05 -19.77
C PRO A 844 1.10 36.58 -19.75
N LEU A 845 2.10 36.22 -18.93
CA LEU A 845 2.60 34.84 -18.81
C LEU A 845 1.56 33.88 -18.20
N LEU A 846 0.59 34.44 -17.47
CA LEU A 846 -0.46 33.72 -16.76
C LEU A 846 -1.71 33.48 -17.60
N ALA A 847 -1.78 33.97 -18.84
CA ALA A 847 -2.98 33.92 -19.68
C ALA A 847 -3.55 32.49 -19.82
N ASP A 848 -2.68 31.51 -20.07
CA ASP A 848 -3.02 30.09 -20.25
C ASP A 848 -2.90 29.27 -18.96
N GLN A 849 -2.73 29.93 -17.80
CA GLN A 849 -2.48 29.29 -16.51
C GLN A 849 -3.53 29.71 -15.47
N PRO A 850 -4.78 29.20 -15.55
CA PRO A 850 -5.91 29.72 -14.79
C PRO A 850 -5.70 29.63 -13.27
N VAL A 851 -5.02 28.59 -12.78
CA VAL A 851 -4.71 28.43 -11.34
C VAL A 851 -3.78 29.54 -10.84
N LEU A 852 -2.65 29.74 -11.52
CA LEU A 852 -1.68 30.77 -11.14
C LEU A 852 -2.23 32.18 -11.38
N ARG A 853 -3.06 32.35 -12.41
CA ARG A 853 -3.73 33.62 -12.70
C ARG A 853 -4.73 34.02 -11.62
N ARG A 854 -5.46 33.07 -11.05
CA ARG A 854 -6.30 33.29 -9.86
C ARG A 854 -5.45 33.72 -8.67
N GLU A 855 -4.35 33.03 -8.41
CA GLU A 855 -3.45 33.39 -7.31
C GLU A 855 -2.91 34.82 -7.47
N PHE A 856 -2.49 35.18 -8.69
CA PHE A 856 -2.04 36.53 -9.03
C PHE A 856 -3.06 37.61 -8.66
N TYR A 857 -4.32 37.47 -9.11
CA TYR A 857 -5.35 38.46 -8.81
C TYR A 857 -5.70 38.48 -7.31
N ARG A 858 -5.60 37.34 -6.61
CA ARG A 858 -5.76 37.29 -5.15
C ARG A 858 -4.66 38.07 -4.44
N LEU A 859 -3.39 37.85 -4.77
CA LEU A 859 -2.26 38.57 -4.19
C LEU A 859 -2.37 40.07 -4.48
N ARG A 860 -2.69 40.44 -5.72
CA ARG A 860 -2.90 41.83 -6.11
C ARG A 860 -4.05 42.49 -5.34
N ALA A 861 -5.20 41.83 -5.22
CA ALA A 861 -6.35 42.38 -4.50
C ALA A 861 -6.04 42.62 -3.01
N GLN A 862 -5.42 41.63 -2.35
CA GLN A 862 -5.03 41.73 -0.94
C GLN A 862 -3.95 42.81 -0.70
N ALA A 863 -2.97 42.91 -1.61
CA ALA A 863 -1.93 43.92 -1.52
C ALA A 863 -2.51 45.34 -1.66
N MET A 864 -3.40 45.56 -2.64
CA MET A 864 -4.04 46.87 -2.84
C MET A 864 -4.99 47.24 -1.70
N GLU A 865 -5.72 46.27 -1.14
CA GLU A 865 -6.53 46.47 0.06
C GLU A 865 -5.67 46.90 1.25
N LYS A 866 -4.52 46.23 1.47
CA LYS A 866 -3.57 46.56 2.54
C LYS A 866 -2.87 47.90 2.31
N ALA A 867 -2.62 48.28 1.05
CA ALA A 867 -2.04 49.55 0.66
C ALA A 867 -3.03 50.73 0.72
N GLY A 868 -4.30 50.49 1.08
CA GLY A 868 -5.31 51.55 1.15
C GLY A 868 -5.74 52.07 -0.22
N SER A 869 -5.65 51.26 -1.27
CA SER A 869 -6.03 51.60 -2.65
C SER A 869 -7.34 50.89 -3.05
N PRO A 870 -8.50 51.39 -2.57
CA PRO A 870 -9.80 50.69 -2.68
C PRO A 870 -10.24 50.42 -4.13
N LEU A 871 -9.97 51.33 -5.07
CA LEU A 871 -10.34 51.17 -6.48
C LEU A 871 -9.62 49.99 -7.13
N GLU A 872 -8.31 49.90 -6.90
CA GLU A 872 -7.46 48.87 -7.47
C GLU A 872 -7.72 47.51 -6.81
N ALA A 873 -7.98 47.51 -5.49
CA ALA A 873 -8.41 46.32 -4.75
C ALA A 873 -9.74 45.79 -5.28
N PHE A 874 -10.72 46.67 -5.49
CA PHE A 874 -12.04 46.31 -6.02
C PHE A 874 -11.92 45.72 -7.42
N ALA A 875 -11.16 46.37 -8.32
CA ALA A 875 -10.92 45.87 -9.66
C ALA A 875 -10.22 44.50 -9.67
N ALA A 876 -9.23 44.28 -8.80
CA ALA A 876 -8.52 43.01 -8.69
C ALA A 876 -9.40 41.88 -8.13
N TYR A 877 -10.26 42.14 -7.14
CA TYR A 877 -11.25 41.18 -6.65
C TYR A 877 -12.28 40.80 -7.72
N ILE A 878 -12.68 41.76 -8.55
CA ILE A 878 -13.56 41.52 -9.70
C ILE A 878 -12.84 40.68 -10.77
N ALA A 879 -11.57 40.99 -11.08
CA ALA A 879 -10.77 40.19 -12.00
C ALA A 879 -10.57 38.75 -11.50
N LEU A 880 -10.44 38.55 -10.18
CA LEU A 880 -10.40 37.24 -9.55
C LEU A 880 -11.71 36.47 -9.72
N ARG A 881 -12.87 37.14 -9.58
CA ARG A 881 -14.20 36.54 -9.82
C ARG A 881 -14.33 36.05 -11.25
N ASP A 882 -13.86 36.85 -12.22
CA ASP A 882 -14.00 36.55 -13.64
C ASP A 882 -13.13 35.39 -14.12
N GLN A 883 -12.21 34.90 -13.29
CA GLN A 883 -11.42 33.73 -13.65
C GLN A 883 -12.30 32.46 -13.66
N PRO A 884 -12.19 31.62 -14.70
CA PRO A 884 -12.97 30.40 -14.79
C PRO A 884 -12.72 29.50 -13.56
N GLY A 885 -13.79 28.90 -13.03
CA GLY A 885 -13.74 27.87 -11.99
C GLY A 885 -14.21 26.52 -12.52
N GLU A 886 -13.85 25.42 -11.85
CA GLU A 886 -14.56 24.15 -12.02
C GLU A 886 -16.03 24.35 -11.60
N ALA A 887 -16.96 23.80 -12.38
CA ALA A 887 -18.38 24.08 -12.20
C ALA A 887 -18.89 23.58 -10.82
N GLY A 888 -19.33 24.52 -9.97
CA GLY A 888 -20.12 24.24 -8.77
C GLY A 888 -19.32 24.14 -7.46
N ALA A 889 -19.44 25.18 -6.62
CA ALA A 889 -19.08 25.18 -5.20
C ALA A 889 -17.58 25.00 -4.85
N GLU A 890 -16.67 25.65 -5.57
CA GLU A 890 -15.26 25.74 -5.14
C GLU A 890 -15.12 26.51 -3.81
N LEU A 891 -14.46 25.88 -2.84
CA LEU A 891 -14.10 26.44 -1.55
C LEU A 891 -12.71 27.06 -1.62
N GLU A 892 -12.61 28.34 -1.29
CA GLU A 892 -11.37 29.07 -1.07
C GLU A 892 -10.88 28.79 0.35
N GLU A 893 -9.64 28.30 0.48
CA GLU A 893 -9.01 28.14 1.78
C GLU A 893 -8.60 29.51 2.35
N LEU A 894 -9.15 29.83 3.52
CA LEU A 894 -8.90 31.08 4.26
C LEU A 894 -7.90 30.84 5.39
N SER A 895 -7.95 29.66 6.00
CA SER A 895 -7.00 29.15 7.00
C SER A 895 -7.03 27.62 7.01
N ARG A 896 -6.15 26.98 7.80
CA ARG A 896 -6.08 25.51 7.96
C ARG A 896 -7.42 24.86 8.35
N GLU A 897 -8.28 25.60 9.02
CA GLU A 897 -9.57 25.10 9.54
C GLU A 897 -10.79 25.70 8.83
N HIS A 898 -10.60 26.70 7.97
CA HIS A 898 -11.71 27.47 7.41
C HIS A 898 -11.56 27.60 5.90
N SER A 899 -12.60 27.18 5.21
CA SER A 899 -12.78 27.44 3.78
C SER A 899 -14.17 28.02 3.53
N ALA A 900 -14.29 28.83 2.49
CA ALA A 900 -15.54 29.50 2.14
C ALA A 900 -15.75 29.45 0.63
N ARG A 901 -17.00 29.42 0.16
CA ARG A 901 -17.26 29.54 -1.28
C ARG A 901 -16.60 30.82 -1.80
N ARG A 902 -15.75 30.68 -2.83
CA ARG A 902 -14.93 31.78 -3.37
C ARG A 902 -15.76 33.02 -3.68
N GLU A 903 -16.90 32.85 -4.34
CA GLU A 903 -17.82 33.95 -4.66
C GLU A 903 -18.33 34.69 -3.43
N ARG A 904 -18.68 33.97 -2.36
CA ARG A 904 -19.15 34.57 -1.10
C ARG A 904 -18.04 35.31 -0.38
N TRP A 905 -16.84 34.75 -0.41
CA TRP A 905 -15.66 35.43 0.14
C TRP A 905 -15.34 36.72 -0.60
N ILE A 906 -15.30 36.70 -1.94
CA ILE A 906 -15.04 37.90 -2.76
C ILE A 906 -16.15 38.93 -2.56
N SER A 907 -17.42 38.53 -2.58
CA SER A 907 -18.56 39.43 -2.34
C SER A 907 -18.45 40.13 -0.98
N ALA A 908 -18.11 39.40 0.08
CA ALA A 908 -17.90 39.99 1.41
C ALA A 908 -16.74 41.00 1.45
N ARG A 909 -15.65 40.74 0.71
CA ARG A 909 -14.52 41.66 0.59
C ARG A 909 -14.88 42.94 -0.15
N LEU A 910 -15.59 42.81 -1.28
CA LEU A 910 -16.09 43.96 -2.04
C LEU A 910 -17.08 44.81 -1.21
N ALA A 911 -17.95 44.16 -0.43
CA ALA A 911 -18.86 44.84 0.49
C ALA A 911 -18.10 45.65 1.55
N ALA A 912 -17.07 45.06 2.15
CA ALA A 912 -16.23 45.75 3.14
C ALA A 912 -15.48 46.94 2.54
N LEU A 913 -14.94 46.81 1.32
CA LEU A 913 -14.30 47.91 0.59
C LEU A 913 -15.29 49.04 0.29
N PHE A 914 -16.48 48.71 -0.24
CA PHE A 914 -17.50 49.70 -0.57
C PHE A 914 -18.04 50.44 0.66
N ALA A 915 -18.19 49.75 1.80
CA ALA A 915 -18.65 50.34 3.04
C ALA A 915 -17.62 51.30 3.67
N LYS A 916 -16.33 51.00 3.52
CA LYS A 916 -15.23 51.81 4.05
C LYS A 916 -14.75 52.92 3.11
N ALA A 917 -15.14 52.89 1.84
CA ALA A 917 -14.69 53.84 0.84
C ALA A 917 -15.17 55.27 1.17
N ASP A 918 -14.27 56.24 0.96
CA ASP A 918 -14.59 57.65 1.11
C ASP A 918 -15.66 58.12 0.11
N PRO A 919 -16.41 59.20 0.42
CA PRO A 919 -17.45 59.73 -0.45
C PRO A 919 -17.00 60.05 -1.88
N GLU A 920 -15.71 60.34 -2.08
CA GLU A 920 -15.13 60.63 -3.41
C GLU A 920 -14.88 59.36 -4.23
N VAL A 921 -14.58 58.23 -3.58
CA VAL A 921 -14.25 56.95 -4.22
C VAL A 921 -15.49 56.09 -4.45
N LYS A 922 -16.49 56.21 -3.56
CA LYS A 922 -17.71 55.41 -3.60
C LYS A 922 -18.48 55.47 -4.93
N PRO A 923 -18.60 56.63 -5.62
CA PRO A 923 -19.22 56.71 -6.95
C PRO A 923 -18.47 55.90 -8.01
N GLN A 924 -17.13 55.90 -7.98
CA GLN A 924 -16.30 55.15 -8.93
C GLN A 924 -16.40 53.63 -8.71
N LEU A 925 -16.53 53.18 -7.46
CA LEU A 925 -16.84 51.79 -7.15
C LEU A 925 -18.24 51.40 -7.64
N ALA A 926 -19.22 52.28 -7.44
CA ALA A 926 -20.60 52.08 -7.90
C ALA A 926 -20.67 51.98 -9.44
N GLU A 927 -19.86 52.76 -10.16
CA GLU A 927 -19.75 52.70 -11.62
C GLU A 927 -19.28 51.32 -12.10
N GLN A 928 -18.31 50.70 -11.42
CA GLN A 928 -17.88 49.34 -11.74
C GLN A 928 -19.01 48.31 -11.53
N VAL A 929 -19.82 48.45 -10.48
CA VAL A 929 -21.01 47.59 -10.25
C VAL A 929 -22.08 47.85 -11.32
N GLN A 930 -22.31 49.11 -11.69
CA GLN A 930 -23.26 49.49 -12.73
C GLN A 930 -22.91 48.86 -14.08
N ALA A 931 -21.64 48.89 -14.48
CA ALA A 931 -21.19 48.24 -15.71
C ALA A 931 -21.51 46.73 -15.73
N ARG A 932 -21.44 46.07 -14.57
CA ARG A 932 -21.79 44.66 -14.42
C ARG A 932 -23.29 44.41 -14.50
N LEU A 933 -24.11 45.27 -13.90
CA LEU A 933 -25.56 45.21 -14.04
C LEU A 933 -25.95 45.35 -15.52
N THR A 934 -25.40 46.36 -16.21
CA THR A 934 -25.67 46.57 -17.64
C THR A 934 -25.29 45.35 -18.49
N LYS A 935 -24.16 44.71 -18.21
CA LYS A 935 -23.76 43.45 -18.87
C LYS A 935 -24.71 42.29 -18.56
N ALA A 936 -25.19 42.17 -17.32
CA ALA A 936 -26.17 41.14 -16.95
C ALA A 936 -27.52 41.37 -17.65
N LYS A 937 -27.95 42.63 -17.77
CA LYS A 937 -29.15 43.04 -18.52
C LYS A 937 -29.03 42.82 -20.03
N SER A 938 -27.84 42.79 -20.62
CA SER A 938 -27.70 42.50 -22.05
C SER A 938 -27.68 41.00 -22.39
N ALA A 939 -27.43 40.13 -21.41
CA ALA A 939 -27.47 38.68 -21.60
C ALA A 939 -28.89 38.15 -21.79
N SER A 940 -29.06 37.08 -22.58
CA SER A 940 -30.34 36.40 -22.78
C SER A 940 -30.68 35.48 -21.60
N GLY A 941 -31.92 35.55 -21.11
CA GLY A 941 -32.42 34.69 -20.03
C GLY A 941 -32.02 35.15 -18.61
N PRO A 942 -32.52 34.49 -17.55
CA PRO A 942 -32.42 34.99 -16.17
C PRO A 942 -31.05 34.73 -15.50
N ALA A 943 -30.22 33.83 -16.03
CA ALA A 943 -29.04 33.33 -15.33
C ALA A 943 -28.01 34.42 -14.96
N ALA A 944 -27.69 35.33 -15.89
CA ALA A 944 -26.71 36.39 -15.64
C ALA A 944 -27.20 37.43 -14.61
N LEU A 945 -28.50 37.72 -14.59
CA LEU A 945 -29.10 38.61 -13.59
C LEU A 945 -29.17 37.93 -12.21
N ALA A 946 -29.47 36.63 -12.16
CA ALA A 946 -29.44 35.86 -10.92
C ALA A 946 -28.04 35.85 -10.30
N ASP A 947 -27.01 35.59 -11.10
CA ASP A 947 -25.60 35.64 -10.66
C ASP A 947 -25.18 37.06 -10.22
N PHE A 948 -25.64 38.11 -10.91
CA PHE A 948 -25.40 39.49 -10.49
C PHE A 948 -26.01 39.79 -9.13
N VAL A 949 -27.31 39.50 -8.96
CA VAL A 949 -28.08 39.77 -7.74
C VAL A 949 -27.48 39.03 -6.54
N ASP A 950 -27.17 37.74 -6.71
CA ASP A 950 -26.64 36.94 -5.62
C ASP A 950 -25.25 37.41 -5.16
N PHE A 951 -24.40 37.82 -6.11
CA PHE A 951 -23.04 38.26 -5.81
C PHE A 951 -22.96 39.69 -5.27
N PHE A 952 -23.78 40.62 -5.79
CA PHE A 952 -23.75 42.04 -5.40
C PHE A 952 -24.83 42.42 -4.40
N ARG A 953 -25.40 41.47 -3.65
CA ARG A 953 -26.50 41.71 -2.68
C ARG A 953 -26.22 42.85 -1.68
N PHE A 954 -24.95 43.18 -1.42
CA PHE A 954 -24.55 44.30 -0.55
C PHE A 954 -24.76 45.69 -1.17
N HIS A 955 -24.95 45.80 -2.49
CA HIS A 955 -24.99 47.06 -3.23
C HIS A 955 -26.43 47.46 -3.59
N PRO A 956 -26.81 48.75 -3.55
CA PRO A 956 -28.18 49.20 -3.88
C PRO A 956 -28.70 48.75 -5.25
N LEU A 957 -27.82 48.70 -6.26
CA LEU A 957 -28.17 48.22 -7.61
C LEU A 957 -28.62 46.75 -7.68
N ALA A 958 -28.40 45.94 -6.64
CA ALA A 958 -28.92 44.58 -6.58
C ALA A 958 -30.46 44.56 -6.61
N VAL A 959 -31.11 45.57 -6.02
CA VAL A 959 -32.58 45.68 -6.01
C VAL A 959 -33.12 45.95 -7.41
N GLU A 960 -32.43 46.78 -8.19
CA GLU A 960 -32.76 46.97 -9.61
C GLU A 960 -32.58 45.68 -10.41
N GLY A 961 -31.50 44.94 -10.16
CA GLY A 961 -31.27 43.62 -10.74
C GLY A 961 -32.34 42.59 -10.37
N GLN A 962 -32.86 42.61 -9.12
CA GLN A 962 -33.94 41.73 -8.65
C GLN A 962 -35.24 41.98 -9.43
N LEU A 963 -35.61 43.25 -9.61
CA LEU A 963 -36.81 43.64 -10.35
C LEU A 963 -36.73 43.14 -11.81
N ASP A 964 -35.58 43.35 -12.47
CA ASP A 964 -35.39 42.89 -13.85
C ASP A 964 -35.31 41.35 -13.94
N LEU A 965 -34.73 40.69 -12.93
CA LEU A 965 -34.67 39.23 -12.85
C LEU A 965 -36.07 38.61 -12.73
N ALA A 966 -36.90 39.15 -11.84
CA ALA A 966 -38.28 38.69 -11.68
C ALA A 966 -39.09 38.90 -12.96
N GLN A 967 -38.91 40.02 -13.64
CA GLN A 967 -39.52 40.25 -14.94
C GLN A 967 -39.12 39.16 -15.95
N ARG A 968 -37.82 38.80 -16.05
CA ARG A 968 -37.38 37.71 -16.92
C ARG A 968 -37.92 36.33 -16.53
N TYR A 969 -38.08 36.07 -15.24
CA TYR A 969 -38.71 34.83 -14.79
C TYR A 969 -40.18 34.77 -15.21
N LEU A 970 -40.92 35.88 -15.12
CA LEU A 970 -42.30 35.96 -15.60
C LEU A 970 -42.40 35.78 -17.12
N GLU A 971 -41.55 36.46 -17.89
CA GLU A 971 -41.45 36.28 -19.35
C GLU A 971 -41.14 34.83 -19.74
N GLY A 972 -40.39 34.11 -18.90
CA GLY A 972 -40.08 32.69 -19.05
C GLY A 972 -41.08 31.71 -18.44
N GLY A 973 -42.22 32.17 -17.91
CA GLY A 973 -43.26 31.32 -17.30
C GLY A 973 -42.91 30.74 -15.93
N LYS A 974 -41.91 31.28 -15.24
CA LYS A 974 -41.40 30.84 -13.93
C LYS A 974 -41.92 31.72 -12.79
N SER A 975 -43.23 31.64 -12.52
CA SER A 975 -43.91 32.53 -11.56
C SER A 975 -43.43 32.36 -10.11
N LEU A 976 -43.05 31.15 -9.69
CA LEU A 976 -42.52 30.90 -8.35
C LEU A 976 -41.12 31.52 -8.16
N GLU A 977 -40.23 31.37 -9.14
CA GLU A 977 -38.91 31.97 -9.11
C GLU A 977 -38.97 33.50 -9.18
N ALA A 978 -39.96 34.05 -9.89
CA ALA A 978 -40.24 35.49 -9.86
C ALA A 978 -40.66 35.95 -8.46
N GLU A 979 -41.61 35.27 -7.80
CA GLU A 979 -42.04 35.57 -6.43
C GLU A 979 -40.87 35.53 -5.43
N LEU A 980 -40.01 34.50 -5.52
CA LEU A 980 -38.85 34.37 -4.65
C LEU A 980 -37.80 35.47 -4.88
N ALA A 981 -37.65 35.96 -6.12
CA ALA A 981 -36.64 36.95 -6.46
C ALA A 981 -36.94 38.36 -5.94
N ILE A 982 -38.23 38.76 -5.85
CA ILE A 982 -38.65 40.12 -5.49
C ILE A 982 -39.44 40.24 -4.18
N GLY A 983 -39.70 39.12 -3.47
CA GLY A 983 -40.54 39.13 -2.28
C GLY A 983 -40.05 40.06 -1.16
N GLU A 984 -38.74 40.19 -0.97
CA GLU A 984 -38.15 41.13 0.01
C GLU A 984 -38.22 42.59 -0.47
N SER A 985 -38.31 42.83 -1.79
CA SER A 985 -38.29 44.18 -2.38
C SER A 985 -39.62 44.91 -2.24
N SER A 986 -40.73 44.22 -1.94
CA SER A 986 -42.04 44.85 -1.73
C SER A 986 -42.14 45.67 -0.46
N THR A 987 -41.23 45.46 0.50
CA THR A 987 -41.15 46.25 1.74
C THR A 987 -40.01 47.28 1.72
N HIS A 988 -39.48 47.59 0.53
CA HIS A 988 -38.39 48.54 0.37
C HIS A 988 -38.81 49.96 0.80
N SER A 989 -37.90 50.73 1.41
CA SER A 989 -38.19 52.07 1.92
C SER A 989 -38.43 53.11 0.82
N GLU A 990 -37.97 52.85 -0.39
CA GLU A 990 -38.23 53.70 -1.57
C GLU A 990 -39.58 53.31 -2.23
N PRO A 991 -40.56 54.23 -2.27
CA PRO A 991 -41.91 53.93 -2.77
C PRO A 991 -41.95 53.41 -4.21
N VAL A 992 -41.06 53.90 -5.08
CA VAL A 992 -41.00 53.51 -6.50
C VAL A 992 -40.58 52.05 -6.65
N ILE A 993 -39.62 51.60 -5.85
CA ILE A 993 -39.15 50.21 -5.84
C ILE A 993 -40.22 49.29 -5.28
N ALA A 994 -40.83 49.65 -4.15
CA ALA A 994 -41.89 48.88 -3.52
C ALA A 994 -43.10 48.71 -4.47
N ALA A 995 -43.51 49.80 -5.14
CA ALA A 995 -44.58 49.75 -6.14
C ALA A 995 -44.24 48.83 -7.32
N ARG A 996 -43.02 48.92 -7.88
CA ARG A 996 -42.60 48.03 -8.97
C ARG A 996 -42.53 46.57 -8.54
N ALA A 997 -42.09 46.28 -7.32
CA ALA A 997 -42.08 44.94 -6.75
C ALA A 997 -43.50 44.39 -6.53
N HIS A 998 -44.43 45.20 -6.01
CA HIS A 998 -45.84 44.83 -5.85
C HIS A 998 -46.51 44.54 -7.20
N ALA A 999 -46.20 45.30 -8.24
CA ALA A 999 -46.72 45.06 -9.59
C ALA A 999 -46.22 43.72 -10.16
N LEU A 1000 -44.93 43.41 -9.98
CA LEU A 1000 -44.35 42.13 -10.41
C LEU A 1000 -44.88 40.94 -9.59
N LEU A 1001 -45.12 41.10 -8.28
CA LEU A 1001 -45.78 40.10 -7.45
C LEU A 1001 -47.22 39.83 -7.90
N ALA A 1002 -47.98 40.88 -8.20
CA ALA A 1002 -49.34 40.73 -8.71
C ALA A 1002 -49.35 39.92 -10.01
N ALA A 1003 -48.47 40.26 -10.96
CA ALA A 1003 -48.31 39.53 -12.21
C ALA A 1003 -47.85 38.06 -12.00
N ALA A 1004 -46.97 37.81 -11.03
CA ALA A 1004 -46.56 36.45 -10.66
C ALA A 1004 -47.74 35.62 -10.12
N TYR A 1005 -48.56 36.22 -9.26
CA TYR A 1005 -49.73 35.57 -8.69
C TYR A 1005 -50.82 35.30 -9.72
N GLU A 1006 -51.08 36.23 -10.64
CA GLU A 1006 -51.98 35.99 -11.78
C GLU A 1006 -51.49 34.84 -12.65
N ALA A 1007 -50.21 34.85 -13.03
CA ALA A 1007 -49.60 33.78 -13.83
C ALA A 1007 -49.63 32.42 -13.11
N ALA A 1008 -49.65 32.41 -11.78
CA ALA A 1008 -49.79 31.22 -10.94
C ALA A 1008 -51.25 30.85 -10.61
N GLY A 1009 -52.25 31.60 -11.08
CA GLY A 1009 -53.67 31.39 -10.79
C GLY A 1009 -54.11 31.75 -9.36
N ARG A 1010 -53.29 32.50 -8.61
CA ARG A 1010 -53.56 32.93 -7.22
C ARG A 1010 -54.21 34.31 -7.18
N MET A 1011 -55.42 34.41 -7.71
CA MET A 1011 -56.10 35.70 -7.95
C MET A 1011 -56.36 36.52 -6.68
N GLU A 1012 -56.61 35.88 -5.53
CA GLU A 1012 -56.79 36.59 -4.25
C GLU A 1012 -55.51 37.32 -3.82
N LEU A 1013 -54.34 36.67 -3.94
CA LEU A 1013 -53.05 37.30 -3.63
C LEU A 1013 -52.71 38.42 -4.63
N ALA A 1014 -53.07 38.24 -5.90
CA ALA A 1014 -52.92 39.31 -6.90
C ALA A 1014 -53.77 40.54 -6.55
N ARG A 1015 -55.05 40.33 -6.16
CA ARG A 1015 -55.94 41.41 -5.72
C ARG A 1015 -55.35 42.18 -4.53
N GLU A 1016 -54.85 41.49 -3.52
CA GLU A 1016 -54.20 42.11 -2.37
C GLU A 1016 -53.02 43.01 -2.78
N ARG A 1017 -52.24 42.61 -3.79
CA ARG A 1017 -51.13 43.45 -4.28
C ARG A 1017 -51.60 44.65 -5.08
N TYR A 1018 -52.67 44.54 -5.87
CA TYR A 1018 -53.26 45.68 -6.56
C TYR A 1018 -53.92 46.68 -5.60
N GLU A 1019 -54.54 46.20 -4.53
CA GLU A 1019 -55.10 47.07 -3.47
C GLU A 1019 -54.02 47.89 -2.76
N ILE A 1020 -52.79 47.39 -2.67
CA ILE A 1020 -51.65 48.14 -2.12
C ILE A 1020 -51.11 49.19 -3.12
N LEU A 1021 -51.32 48.97 -4.43
CA LEU A 1021 -50.86 49.88 -5.50
C LEU A 1021 -51.84 51.00 -5.82
N ALA A 1022 -53.13 50.81 -5.52
CA ALA A 1022 -54.22 51.77 -5.72
C ALA A 1022 -54.25 52.82 -4.59
#